data_AF-A0AAU5UCQ7-F1
#
_entry.id   AF-A0AAU5UCQ7-F1
#
_cell.length_a   1.000
_cell.length_b   1.000
_cell.length_c   1.000
_cell.angle_alpha   90.00
_cell.angle_beta   90.00
_cell.angle_gamma   90.00
#
_symmetry.space_group_name_H-M   'P 1'
#
loop_
_entity.id
_entity.type
_entity.pdbx_description
1 polymer ?
#
loop_
_entity_poly.entity_id
_entity_poly.type
_entity_poly.pdbx_seq_one_letter_code
_entity_poly.pdbx_strand_id
1 'polypeptide(L)'
;MKIADKLLNLVGVGRERGLPPPRLVAIADGLLVTERSAEAWFLISVANTDLATEAEQDAALDAAVSAAATILGDRLSHLKVVWGRSTGQDYIDSVAGHYRLGDHEAWAQTRADRIDEMRMPERYVALGVHLSDRDPRATAQVRGSISDALGTTSWRVSARELAHLDERVRKLARQLGSTVWRAHTAPAEVISWLISREMHRGAVAAPRRGLITGASLARLTSGRVVPYTDHLRIYDTRGQIAAYTTVLAMTDFPEELETPGAGEWLRTLSEIKAIDDDGEEIDVTVEASVRFRVLTKKTARHLVDETRKSAKEQRRSAAKGTAEETADEIVETERVMREVKRDINRSGLTLVEDHPRLLVSADTREDLEAYVDAVIAHYADRGITVAAGADEQRDLWLESLPGDQLRVPDLGHVRESTAFFGSWFWGGASIGDATGPAIGYLTGSTPGLVRFDAAAGSALGDATTTLFLGRSGRGKTTAAMLGGLDSAFAGAWVPLLDLKGDAAGVSAVAAEYGVPTAVIEITAQFSGAADLLRVLPVDDALLQAPSQLMLLLPPHLRGAAEAPVMAATRAEIQSPDPSSWGVIQRLCASDSETARTVGFALRDLVETGLGSVVAGPPSGLSSLTTNPGLWVVQMPGLTLPSPESAPESWSPIERVGMACLRGCLAWMVRTTGRREFRGRSKVVIVPEVHLLTKTPDGASFLDYIARVGRALGASLVLDTQDPASILKLPGLVEQITTLFAFSLRSREQVDSLLELLGRPQTAPYQTLVRGINTAANGKSIRHGHCIMRDRWDEVATVQIDIPSQRVAALLRTTPESEHATTPTHQAIPAAAPEDPFAEDDLFEPAATAQAHVPYKDTSAAPTDTSPPSPNGDTPASPYAADSVSPNGATPTYGSYDPSSAGAAASPDGNGQASANGGAVAQQPLAPRAPQQSAGPPQQPAAQPSQPVASTPQRATTPSPDGQTGSPVAEPTYASAPTTPVAQQNGHPPAPNGQDPHQDHRRSLRHDSPIGPDEVYDQEADEAAYNEAMYPANGDDPDNPTHPPTGNKEHVA
;
A
#
# COMPACT_ATOMS: atom_id res chain seq x y z
N MET A 1 -3.93 56.43 1.00
CA MET A 1 -2.95 55.49 0.40
C MET A 1 -1.55 56.07 0.50
N LYS A 2 -0.81 56.45 -0.56
CA LYS A 2 0.67 56.54 -0.58
C LYS A 2 1.42 57.17 0.63
N ILE A 3 0.81 58.05 1.41
CA ILE A 3 1.39 58.60 2.66
C ILE A 3 1.15 57.65 3.86
N ALA A 4 -0.05 57.08 4.00
CA ALA A 4 -0.34 56.04 4.99
C ALA A 4 0.42 54.73 4.71
N ASP A 5 0.55 54.35 3.42
CA ASP A 5 1.37 53.20 3.02
C ASP A 5 2.84 53.39 3.45
N LYS A 6 3.37 54.62 3.39
CA LYS A 6 4.71 54.96 3.89
C LYS A 6 4.80 55.02 5.42
N LEU A 7 3.74 55.40 6.12
CA LEU A 7 3.71 55.46 7.59
C LEU A 7 3.63 54.06 8.21
N LEU A 8 2.85 53.15 7.62
CA LEU A 8 2.78 51.75 8.05
C LEU A 8 4.13 51.05 7.90
N ASN A 9 4.77 51.17 6.73
CA ASN A 9 6.13 50.66 6.51
C ASN A 9 7.20 51.34 7.40
N LEU A 10 6.94 52.51 7.99
CA LEU A 10 7.85 53.16 8.94
C LEU A 10 7.75 52.59 10.37
N VAL A 11 6.68 51.85 10.66
CA VAL A 11 6.37 51.25 11.98
C VAL A 11 6.45 49.72 11.91
N GLY A 12 7.14 49.17 10.89
CA GLY A 12 7.31 47.72 10.69
C GLY A 12 6.06 46.97 10.20
N VAL A 13 4.86 47.55 10.34
CA VAL A 13 3.60 46.92 9.92
C VAL A 13 3.48 46.97 8.40
N GLY A 14 3.99 45.94 7.72
CA GLY A 14 3.79 45.73 6.29
C GLY A 14 2.30 45.76 5.93
N ARG A 15 1.97 46.39 4.79
CA ARG A 15 0.58 46.59 4.33
C ARG A 15 -0.25 45.30 4.21
N GLU A 16 0.40 44.15 4.07
CA GLU A 16 -0.20 42.83 3.89
C GLU A 16 -0.78 42.28 5.21
N ARG A 17 -0.04 42.45 6.32
CA ARG A 17 -0.48 42.17 7.70
C ARG A 17 -1.78 42.91 8.08
N GLY A 18 -2.01 44.08 7.48
CA GLY A 18 -3.21 44.91 7.72
C GLY A 18 -4.45 44.53 6.90
N LEU A 19 -4.44 43.45 6.11
CA LEU A 19 -5.56 43.09 5.23
C LEU A 19 -6.62 42.25 5.98
N PRO A 20 -7.92 42.39 5.64
CA PRO A 20 -8.95 41.49 6.15
C PRO A 20 -8.73 40.04 5.67
N PRO A 21 -9.33 39.03 6.34
CA PRO A 21 -9.34 37.64 5.87
C PRO A 21 -9.93 37.47 4.46
N PRO A 22 -9.63 36.35 3.76
CA PRO A 22 -10.08 36.13 2.39
C PRO A 22 -11.60 35.93 2.34
N ARG A 23 -12.30 36.81 1.62
CA ARG A 23 -13.74 36.64 1.39
C ARG A 23 -13.97 35.65 0.25
N LEU A 24 -14.35 34.42 0.59
CA LEU A 24 -14.69 33.39 -0.38
C LEU A 24 -16.00 33.72 -1.12
N VAL A 25 -16.09 33.33 -2.39
CA VAL A 25 -17.25 33.60 -3.28
C VAL A 25 -17.79 32.30 -3.90
N ALA A 26 -16.93 31.38 -4.31
CA ALA A 26 -17.32 30.06 -4.81
C ALA A 26 -16.22 29.00 -4.59
N ILE A 27 -16.63 27.74 -4.43
CA ILE A 27 -15.78 26.54 -4.52
C ILE A 27 -16.42 25.59 -5.54
N ALA A 28 -15.60 24.99 -6.40
CA ALA A 28 -15.96 23.89 -7.30
C ALA A 28 -14.75 22.95 -7.47
N ASP A 29 -14.90 21.86 -8.21
CA ASP A 29 -13.83 20.87 -8.40
C ASP A 29 -12.58 21.51 -9.00
N GLY A 30 -11.48 21.43 -8.25
CA GLY A 30 -10.20 22.05 -8.55
C GLY A 30 -10.18 23.58 -8.58
N LEU A 31 -11.22 24.27 -8.09
CA LEU A 31 -11.36 25.73 -8.22
C LEU A 31 -11.82 26.40 -6.91
N LEU A 32 -11.00 27.32 -6.41
CA LEU A 32 -11.35 28.24 -5.33
C LEU A 32 -11.44 29.68 -5.89
N VAL A 33 -12.51 30.41 -5.55
CA VAL A 33 -12.71 31.81 -5.98
C VAL A 33 -13.02 32.70 -4.79
N THR A 34 -12.21 33.75 -4.60
CA THR A 34 -12.39 34.79 -3.58
C THR A 34 -12.86 36.10 -4.20
N GLU A 35 -13.10 37.14 -3.39
CA GLU A 35 -13.41 38.50 -3.86
C GLU A 35 -12.25 39.10 -4.71
N ARG A 36 -11.01 38.63 -4.50
CA ARG A 36 -9.77 39.21 -5.07
C ARG A 36 -8.97 38.28 -5.97
N SER A 37 -9.17 36.97 -5.90
CA SER A 37 -8.36 35.96 -6.59
C SER A 37 -9.21 34.78 -7.09
N ALA A 38 -8.67 34.04 -8.04
CA ALA A 38 -9.05 32.66 -8.33
C ALA A 38 -7.81 31.78 -8.29
N GLU A 39 -7.95 30.56 -7.76
CA GLU A 39 -6.88 29.58 -7.55
C GLU A 39 -7.34 28.21 -8.04
N ALA A 40 -6.45 27.51 -8.76
CA ALA A 40 -6.65 26.11 -9.08
C ALA A 40 -6.06 25.26 -7.94
N TRP A 41 -6.81 24.28 -7.44
CA TRP A 41 -6.37 23.42 -6.34
C TRP A 41 -6.28 21.96 -6.80
N PHE A 42 -5.16 21.32 -6.50
CA PHE A 42 -4.83 19.96 -6.89
C PHE A 42 -4.49 19.12 -5.67
N LEU A 43 -4.72 17.81 -5.77
CA LEU A 43 -4.11 16.82 -4.89
C LEU A 43 -2.94 16.17 -5.63
N ILE A 44 -1.84 15.97 -4.92
CA ILE A 44 -0.63 15.32 -5.39
C ILE A 44 -0.66 13.88 -4.87
N SER A 45 -0.41 12.93 -5.77
CA SER A 45 -0.31 11.52 -5.40
C SER A 45 1.00 11.26 -4.68
N VAL A 46 1.02 10.34 -3.71
CA VAL A 46 2.28 9.88 -3.11
C VAL A 46 3.06 9.08 -4.17
N ALA A 47 4.29 9.49 -4.45
CA ALA A 47 5.25 8.68 -5.17
C ALA A 47 5.98 7.78 -4.17
N ASN A 48 6.19 6.52 -4.54
CA ASN A 48 6.85 5.55 -3.67
C ASN A 48 8.38 5.73 -3.74
N THR A 49 8.96 6.32 -2.70
CA THR A 49 10.37 6.76 -2.66
C THR A 49 11.18 6.11 -1.55
N ASP A 50 10.52 5.58 -0.52
CA ASP A 50 11.16 4.94 0.65
C ASP A 50 12.12 3.80 0.28
N LEU A 51 11.78 3.03 -0.76
CA LEU A 51 12.57 1.92 -1.29
C LEU A 51 13.05 2.16 -2.73
N ALA A 52 13.07 3.42 -3.16
CA ALA A 52 13.66 3.82 -4.42
C ALA A 52 15.19 3.79 -4.33
N THR A 53 15.85 3.51 -5.45
CA THR A 53 17.30 3.68 -5.60
C THR A 53 17.66 5.15 -5.74
N GLU A 54 18.90 5.52 -5.39
CA GLU A 54 19.43 6.88 -5.52
C GLU A 54 19.16 7.46 -6.93
N ALA A 55 19.38 6.68 -7.99
CA ALA A 55 19.12 7.08 -9.37
C ALA A 55 17.62 7.25 -9.72
N GLU A 56 16.71 6.52 -9.06
CA GLU A 56 15.26 6.75 -9.18
C GLU A 56 14.85 8.03 -8.43
N GLN A 57 15.46 8.31 -7.27
CA GLN A 57 15.23 9.52 -6.48
C GLN A 57 15.74 10.77 -7.22
N ASP A 58 16.99 10.77 -7.70
CA ASP A 58 17.57 11.86 -8.51
C ASP A 58 16.69 12.17 -9.74
N ALA A 59 16.32 11.15 -10.52
CA ALA A 59 15.50 11.32 -11.70
C ALA A 59 14.09 11.89 -11.39
N ALA A 60 13.51 11.52 -10.24
CA ALA A 60 12.23 12.06 -9.80
C ALA A 60 12.35 13.50 -9.25
N LEU A 61 13.45 13.86 -8.59
CA LEU A 61 13.74 15.22 -8.16
C LEU A 61 13.95 16.17 -9.36
N ASP A 62 14.77 15.76 -10.34
CA ASP A 62 14.98 16.51 -11.58
C ASP A 62 13.67 16.72 -12.35
N ALA A 63 12.83 15.68 -12.42
CA ALA A 63 11.51 15.76 -13.05
C ALA A 63 10.56 16.70 -12.29
N ALA A 64 10.61 16.75 -10.95
CA ALA A 64 9.84 17.71 -10.15
C ALA A 64 10.31 19.15 -10.37
N VAL A 65 11.62 19.40 -10.35
CA VAL A 65 12.24 20.71 -10.64
C VAL A 65 11.83 21.21 -12.04
N SER A 66 12.00 20.35 -13.06
CA SER A 66 11.67 20.65 -14.46
C SER A 66 10.18 20.93 -14.66
N ALA A 67 9.31 20.12 -14.04
CA ALA A 67 7.87 20.34 -14.05
C ALA A 67 7.47 21.67 -13.39
N ALA A 68 8.03 21.97 -12.22
CA ALA A 68 7.74 23.19 -11.47
C ALA A 68 8.15 24.45 -12.23
N ALA A 69 9.36 24.47 -12.80
CA ALA A 69 9.88 25.57 -13.60
C ALA A 69 9.07 25.79 -14.90
N THR A 70 8.64 24.71 -15.54
CA THR A 70 7.92 24.76 -16.83
C THR A 70 6.43 25.07 -16.67
N ILE A 71 5.77 24.53 -15.65
CA ILE A 71 4.31 24.59 -15.49
C ILE A 71 3.89 25.72 -14.55
N LEU A 72 4.51 25.83 -13.37
CA LEU A 72 4.16 26.84 -12.35
C LEU A 72 4.81 28.18 -12.66
N GLY A 73 6.15 28.22 -12.68
CA GLY A 73 6.95 29.44 -12.86
C GLY A 73 6.61 30.53 -11.84
N ASP A 74 6.60 31.79 -12.29
CA ASP A 74 6.35 32.99 -11.46
C ASP A 74 4.92 33.08 -10.87
N ARG A 75 4.11 32.01 -10.88
CA ARG A 75 2.81 32.00 -10.19
C ARG A 75 2.98 31.69 -8.71
N LEU A 76 2.35 32.51 -7.88
CA LEU A 76 2.17 32.20 -6.45
C LEU A 76 1.47 30.84 -6.32
N SER A 77 2.10 29.96 -5.56
CA SER A 77 1.66 28.60 -5.29
C SER A 77 1.58 28.37 -3.78
N HIS A 78 0.72 27.47 -3.35
CA HIS A 78 0.47 27.16 -1.95
C HIS A 78 0.43 25.65 -1.77
N LEU A 79 1.49 25.09 -1.20
CA LEU A 79 1.53 23.71 -0.77
C LEU A 79 0.92 23.63 0.64
N LYS A 80 -0.03 22.71 0.86
CA LYS A 80 -0.46 22.29 2.19
C LYS A 80 -0.26 20.78 2.33
N VAL A 81 0.42 20.36 3.38
CA VAL A 81 0.48 18.95 3.82
C VAL A 81 -0.39 18.85 5.07
N VAL A 82 -1.47 18.08 5.00
CA VAL A 82 -2.44 17.94 6.11
C VAL A 82 -2.89 16.50 6.28
N TRP A 83 -3.43 16.18 7.45
CA TRP A 83 -3.72 14.79 7.84
C TRP A 83 -5.22 14.53 7.99
N GLY A 84 -5.78 13.74 7.06
CA GLY A 84 -7.04 13.05 7.26
C GLY A 84 -6.86 11.84 8.18
N ARG A 85 -7.87 10.99 8.23
CA ARG A 85 -7.82 9.69 8.93
C ARG A 85 -8.57 8.67 8.08
N SER A 86 -8.00 7.48 7.91
CA SER A 86 -8.76 6.35 7.36
C SER A 86 -9.87 5.99 8.34
N THR A 87 -11.12 5.85 7.85
CA THR A 87 -12.26 5.46 8.70
C THR A 87 -12.86 4.12 8.26
N GLY A 88 -13.49 3.43 9.20
CA GLY A 88 -14.24 2.21 8.94
C GLY A 88 -15.39 2.42 7.95
N GLN A 89 -16.05 3.59 7.99
CA GLN A 89 -17.13 3.93 7.05
C GLN A 89 -16.61 4.12 5.63
N ASP A 90 -15.49 4.83 5.43
CA ASP A 90 -14.90 5.00 4.10
C ASP A 90 -14.40 3.66 3.54
N TYR A 91 -13.95 2.75 4.40
CA TYR A 91 -13.68 1.36 4.02
C TYR A 91 -14.96 0.63 3.57
N ILE A 92 -16.05 0.65 4.35
CA ILE A 92 -17.33 0.02 3.99
C ILE A 92 -17.86 0.56 2.65
N ASP A 93 -17.93 1.88 2.49
CA ASP A 93 -18.37 2.55 1.26
C ASP A 93 -17.51 2.12 0.05
N SER A 94 -16.20 1.87 0.26
CA SER A 94 -15.27 1.44 -0.80
C SER A 94 -15.31 -0.05 -1.16
N VAL A 95 -15.93 -0.91 -0.34
CA VAL A 95 -16.12 -2.35 -0.62
C VAL A 95 -17.58 -2.72 -0.92
N ALA A 96 -18.48 -1.73 -0.98
CA ALA A 96 -19.88 -1.92 -1.31
C ALA A 96 -20.07 -2.65 -2.66
N GLY A 97 -20.66 -3.86 -2.62
CA GLY A 97 -20.88 -4.72 -3.80
C GLY A 97 -19.66 -5.52 -4.28
N HIS A 98 -18.52 -5.40 -3.61
CA HIS A 98 -17.36 -6.27 -3.81
C HIS A 98 -17.62 -7.66 -3.20
N TYR A 99 -17.91 -7.72 -1.89
CA TYR A 99 -18.34 -8.95 -1.21
C TYR A 99 -19.79 -9.32 -1.52
N ARG A 100 -20.11 -10.62 -1.46
CA ARG A 100 -21.35 -11.24 -1.97
C ARG A 100 -21.79 -12.53 -1.27
N LEU A 101 -20.91 -13.17 -0.48
CA LEU A 101 -21.09 -14.53 0.04
C LEU A 101 -20.97 -14.54 1.57
N GLY A 102 -21.84 -15.29 2.25
CA GLY A 102 -21.91 -15.29 3.72
C GLY A 102 -22.39 -13.95 4.31
N ASP A 103 -22.21 -13.79 5.61
CA ASP A 103 -22.37 -12.52 6.34
C ASP A 103 -21.16 -11.61 6.10
N HIS A 104 -21.10 -11.12 4.87
CA HIS A 104 -20.07 -10.21 4.40
C HIS A 104 -20.23 -8.78 4.94
N GLU A 105 -21.42 -8.42 5.43
CA GLU A 105 -21.64 -7.17 6.15
C GLU A 105 -20.92 -7.20 7.51
N ALA A 106 -21.06 -8.29 8.29
CA ALA A 106 -20.28 -8.48 9.50
C ALA A 106 -18.77 -8.62 9.27
N TRP A 107 -18.33 -9.25 8.17
CA TRP A 107 -16.90 -9.29 7.80
C TRP A 107 -16.35 -7.88 7.50
N ALA A 108 -17.05 -7.11 6.67
CA ALA A 108 -16.67 -5.74 6.36
C ALA A 108 -16.69 -4.84 7.61
N GLN A 109 -17.68 -5.00 8.50
CA GLN A 109 -17.75 -4.27 9.76
C GLN A 109 -16.59 -4.65 10.70
N THR A 110 -16.23 -5.93 10.80
CA THR A 110 -15.09 -6.37 11.63
C THR A 110 -13.78 -5.71 11.17
N ARG A 111 -13.57 -5.58 9.85
CA ARG A 111 -12.42 -4.84 9.31
C ARG A 111 -12.55 -3.32 9.48
N ALA A 112 -13.77 -2.78 9.42
CA ALA A 112 -14.04 -1.35 9.64
C ALA A 112 -13.73 -0.91 11.08
N ASP A 113 -14.25 -1.65 12.07
CA ASP A 113 -14.00 -1.42 13.49
C ASP A 113 -12.49 -1.42 13.79
N ARG A 114 -11.75 -2.34 13.16
CA ARG A 114 -10.29 -2.45 13.27
C ARG A 114 -9.54 -1.26 12.63
N ILE A 115 -10.05 -0.69 11.55
CA ILE A 115 -9.48 0.53 10.93
C ILE A 115 -9.67 1.74 11.86
N ASP A 116 -10.86 1.88 12.46
CA ASP A 116 -11.14 2.94 13.42
C ASP A 116 -10.35 2.76 14.74
N GLU A 117 -10.12 1.52 15.18
CA GLU A 117 -9.24 1.16 16.32
C GLU A 117 -7.78 1.56 16.06
N MET A 118 -7.25 1.29 14.86
CA MET A 118 -5.88 1.69 14.47
C MET A 118 -5.73 3.21 14.29
N ARG A 119 -6.83 3.98 14.23
CA ARG A 119 -6.87 5.46 14.19
C ARG A 119 -6.06 6.13 13.07
N MET A 120 -5.65 5.38 12.05
CA MET A 120 -4.55 5.74 11.15
C MET A 120 -4.68 7.12 10.50
N PRO A 121 -3.63 7.97 10.56
CA PRO A 121 -3.60 9.23 9.82
C PRO A 121 -3.43 8.97 8.32
N GLU A 122 -3.97 9.87 7.49
CA GLU A 122 -3.90 9.79 6.03
C GLU A 122 -3.32 11.10 5.48
N ARG A 123 -2.19 11.05 4.75
CA ARG A 123 -1.48 12.26 4.30
C ARG A 123 -2.08 12.83 3.01
N TYR A 124 -2.68 14.02 3.09
CA TYR A 124 -3.12 14.79 1.94
C TYR A 124 -2.11 15.87 1.59
N VAL A 125 -1.62 15.83 0.34
CA VAL A 125 -0.69 16.82 -0.21
C VAL A 125 -1.45 17.65 -1.25
N ALA A 126 -1.79 18.89 -0.88
CA ALA A 126 -2.61 19.79 -1.69
C ALA A 126 -1.77 20.94 -2.26
N LEU A 127 -1.95 21.24 -3.55
CA LEU A 127 -1.26 22.31 -4.27
C LEU A 127 -2.28 23.32 -4.84
N GLY A 128 -2.38 24.49 -4.21
CA GLY A 128 -3.00 25.67 -4.77
C GLY A 128 -2.07 26.39 -5.75
N VAL A 129 -2.61 26.85 -6.89
CA VAL A 129 -1.89 27.61 -7.92
C VAL A 129 -2.71 28.81 -8.32
N HIS A 130 -2.19 30.02 -8.12
CA HIS A 130 -2.89 31.26 -8.48
C HIS A 130 -3.19 31.32 -9.99
N LEU A 131 -4.46 31.52 -10.34
CA LEU A 131 -4.92 31.69 -11.72
C LEU A 131 -4.95 33.17 -12.13
N SER A 132 -5.59 34.03 -11.35
CA SER A 132 -5.74 35.44 -11.70
C SER A 132 -6.32 36.27 -10.55
N ASP A 133 -5.83 37.50 -10.42
CA ASP A 133 -6.48 38.56 -9.68
C ASP A 133 -7.89 38.85 -10.23
N ARG A 134 -8.78 39.30 -9.35
CA ARG A 134 -10.15 39.74 -9.65
C ARG A 134 -10.33 41.16 -9.13
N ASP A 135 -10.85 42.07 -9.95
CA ASP A 135 -11.27 43.39 -9.47
C ASP A 135 -12.70 43.29 -8.90
N PRO A 136 -12.92 43.56 -7.60
CA PRO A 136 -14.25 43.60 -7.02
C PRO A 136 -15.16 44.62 -7.74
N ARG A 137 -14.62 45.74 -8.24
CA ARG A 137 -15.41 46.82 -8.86
C ARG A 137 -15.92 46.44 -10.24
N ALA A 138 -15.08 45.86 -11.09
CA ALA A 138 -15.51 45.28 -12.37
C ALA A 138 -16.55 44.17 -12.16
N THR A 139 -16.35 43.30 -11.17
CA THR A 139 -17.29 42.21 -10.83
C THR A 139 -18.66 42.74 -10.38
N ALA A 140 -18.69 43.85 -9.63
CA ALA A 140 -19.91 44.48 -9.14
C ALA A 140 -20.75 45.21 -10.23
N GLN A 141 -20.21 45.44 -11.43
CA GLN A 141 -20.91 46.20 -12.49
C GLN A 141 -21.98 45.38 -13.26
N VAL A 142 -22.09 44.07 -13.04
CA VAL A 142 -23.11 43.19 -13.68
C VAL A 142 -24.49 43.32 -12.99
N ARG A 143 -24.89 44.55 -12.64
CA ARG A 143 -26.01 44.81 -11.72
C ARG A 143 -27.34 45.06 -12.42
N GLY A 144 -28.32 44.21 -12.10
CA GLY A 144 -29.74 44.61 -12.13
C GLY A 144 -30.03 45.59 -10.98
N SER A 145 -30.75 46.67 -11.26
CA SER A 145 -30.86 47.88 -10.43
C SER A 145 -31.58 47.75 -9.07
N ILE A 146 -31.93 46.54 -8.64
CA ILE A 146 -32.75 46.29 -7.44
C ILE A 146 -31.88 45.88 -6.22
N SER A 147 -30.68 45.33 -6.44
CA SER A 147 -29.78 44.90 -5.34
C SER A 147 -29.20 46.06 -4.52
N ASP A 148 -28.99 47.24 -5.12
CA ASP A 148 -28.41 48.40 -4.42
C ASP A 148 -29.32 48.96 -3.32
N ALA A 149 -30.64 48.96 -3.55
CA ALA A 149 -31.62 49.58 -2.65
C ALA A 149 -31.78 48.87 -1.30
N LEU A 150 -31.20 47.67 -1.14
CA LEU A 150 -31.34 46.82 0.05
C LEU A 150 -30.00 46.55 0.77
N GLY A 151 -28.91 47.24 0.39
CA GLY A 151 -27.60 47.12 1.04
C GLY A 151 -26.87 45.77 0.89
N THR A 152 -27.49 44.79 0.23
CA THR A 152 -26.95 43.42 0.07
C THR A 152 -26.11 43.30 -1.20
N THR A 153 -24.80 43.52 -1.07
CA THR A 153 -23.82 43.21 -2.12
C THR A 153 -23.58 41.70 -2.22
N SER A 154 -24.38 41.02 -3.04
CA SER A 154 -24.15 39.61 -3.36
C SER A 154 -23.01 39.46 -4.37
N TRP A 155 -21.79 39.25 -3.89
CA TRP A 155 -20.68 38.81 -4.73
C TRP A 155 -21.04 37.46 -5.36
N ARG A 156 -20.99 37.40 -6.70
CA ARG A 156 -21.29 36.19 -7.48
C ARG A 156 -20.28 36.09 -8.62
N VAL A 157 -19.78 34.89 -8.86
CA VAL A 157 -18.99 34.58 -10.05
C VAL A 157 -19.96 34.38 -11.22
N SER A 158 -19.67 34.90 -12.40
CA SER A 158 -20.55 34.69 -13.55
C SER A 158 -20.36 33.27 -14.13
N ALA A 159 -21.39 32.68 -14.74
CA ALA A 159 -21.26 31.34 -15.36
C ALA A 159 -20.18 31.30 -16.46
N ARG A 160 -19.97 32.41 -17.19
CA ARG A 160 -18.91 32.56 -18.20
C ARG A 160 -17.51 32.62 -17.56
N GLU A 161 -17.39 33.28 -16.41
CA GLU A 161 -16.15 33.37 -15.64
C GLU A 161 -15.80 32.02 -15.00
N LEU A 162 -16.77 31.32 -14.40
CA LEU A 162 -16.60 29.96 -13.90
C LEU A 162 -16.13 29.01 -15.01
N ALA A 163 -16.78 29.01 -16.19
CA ALA A 163 -16.39 28.16 -17.31
C ALA A 163 -14.97 28.46 -17.83
N HIS A 164 -14.55 29.74 -17.84
CA HIS A 164 -13.19 30.11 -18.22
C HIS A 164 -12.14 29.70 -17.17
N LEU A 165 -12.48 29.80 -15.87
CA LEU A 165 -11.60 29.32 -14.80
C LEU A 165 -11.47 27.79 -14.82
N ASP A 166 -12.58 27.07 -15.01
CA ASP A 166 -12.61 25.61 -15.19
C ASP A 166 -11.75 25.14 -16.38
N GLU A 167 -11.83 25.81 -17.54
CA GLU A 167 -10.93 25.54 -18.68
C GLU A 167 -9.44 25.61 -18.29
N ARG A 168 -9.08 26.60 -17.46
CA ARG A 168 -7.70 26.80 -16.97
C ARG A 168 -7.30 25.77 -15.91
N VAL A 169 -8.21 25.40 -15.00
CA VAL A 169 -8.03 24.30 -14.03
C VAL A 169 -7.78 22.99 -14.76
N ARG A 170 -8.64 22.62 -15.72
CA ARG A 170 -8.49 21.40 -16.53
C ARG A 170 -7.21 21.41 -17.38
N LYS A 171 -6.75 22.58 -17.83
CA LYS A 171 -5.46 22.70 -18.54
C LYS A 171 -4.30 22.40 -17.58
N LEU A 172 -4.26 23.01 -16.41
CA LEU A 172 -3.23 22.75 -15.40
C LEU A 172 -3.27 21.30 -14.90
N ALA A 173 -4.45 20.72 -14.67
CA ALA A 173 -4.63 19.32 -14.31
C ALA A 173 -3.98 18.37 -15.32
N ARG A 174 -4.18 18.60 -16.63
CA ARG A 174 -3.51 17.80 -17.68
C ARG A 174 -1.99 18.00 -17.75
N GLN A 175 -1.47 19.13 -17.28
CA GLN A 175 -0.03 19.39 -17.25
C GLN A 175 0.65 18.82 -16.01
N LEU A 176 0.00 18.89 -14.84
CA LEU A 176 0.52 18.40 -13.55
C LEU A 176 0.25 16.90 -13.34
N GLY A 177 -0.82 16.36 -13.95
CA GLY A 177 -1.13 14.93 -13.96
C GLY A 177 -0.13 14.07 -14.76
N SER A 178 0.65 14.69 -15.65
CA SER A 178 1.70 14.04 -16.44
C SER A 178 3.11 14.25 -15.88
N THR A 179 3.25 14.58 -14.60
CA THR A 179 4.55 14.74 -13.90
C THR A 179 4.68 13.69 -12.79
N VAL A 180 5.83 13.65 -12.12
CA VAL A 180 6.08 12.80 -10.95
C VAL A 180 5.08 13.02 -9.80
N TRP A 181 4.42 14.17 -9.74
CA TRP A 181 3.36 14.45 -8.75
C TRP A 181 2.03 13.74 -9.06
N ARG A 182 1.89 13.17 -10.27
CA ARG A 182 0.67 12.49 -10.79
C ARG A 182 -0.62 13.22 -10.38
N ALA A 183 -0.62 14.56 -10.46
CA ALA A 183 -1.57 15.39 -9.70
C ALA A 183 -2.95 15.50 -10.36
N HIS A 184 -4.01 15.41 -9.55
CA HIS A 184 -5.40 15.50 -10.00
C HIS A 184 -6.12 16.70 -9.36
N THR A 185 -7.26 17.12 -9.91
CA THR A 185 -8.07 18.21 -9.32
C THR A 185 -8.54 17.82 -7.92
N ALA A 186 -8.37 18.72 -6.94
CA ALA A 186 -8.93 18.54 -5.61
C ALA A 186 -10.46 18.66 -5.67
N PRO A 187 -11.25 17.68 -5.19
CA PRO A 187 -12.70 17.77 -5.17
C PRO A 187 -13.18 19.00 -4.37
N ALA A 188 -14.35 19.56 -4.70
CA ALA A 188 -14.92 20.71 -3.98
C ALA A 188 -15.07 20.46 -2.47
N GLU A 189 -15.25 19.19 -2.11
CA GLU A 189 -15.35 18.67 -0.74
C GLU A 189 -14.02 18.80 0.01
N VAL A 190 -12.91 18.45 -0.64
CA VAL A 190 -11.56 18.53 -0.06
C VAL A 190 -11.12 19.98 0.08
N ILE A 191 -11.40 20.83 -0.91
CA ILE A 191 -11.15 22.28 -0.80
C ILE A 191 -11.96 22.87 0.37
N SER A 192 -13.22 22.45 0.52
CA SER A 192 -14.08 22.87 1.65
C SER A 192 -13.58 22.36 3.00
N TRP A 193 -13.07 21.13 3.05
CA TRP A 193 -12.46 20.53 4.25
C TRP A 193 -11.18 21.26 4.66
N LEU A 194 -10.26 21.53 3.72
CA LEU A 194 -9.04 22.32 3.94
C LEU A 194 -9.36 23.70 4.57
N ILE A 195 -10.43 24.35 4.11
CA ILE A 195 -10.89 25.65 4.64
C ILE A 195 -11.55 25.50 6.00
N SER A 196 -12.42 24.50 6.18
CA SER A 196 -13.19 24.32 7.42
C SER A 196 -12.34 23.81 8.58
N ARG A 197 -11.28 23.05 8.30
CA ARG A 197 -10.34 22.50 9.28
C ARG A 197 -9.65 23.62 10.07
N GLU A 198 -9.17 24.63 9.36
CA GLU A 198 -8.52 25.83 9.95
C GLU A 198 -9.45 26.72 10.77
N MET A 199 -10.77 26.53 10.62
CA MET A 199 -11.81 27.35 11.26
C MET A 199 -12.46 26.68 12.47
N HIS A 200 -12.44 25.34 12.54
CA HIS A 200 -13.22 24.57 13.51
C HIS A 200 -12.49 23.38 14.15
N ARG A 201 -11.38 22.89 13.55
CA ARG A 201 -10.55 21.72 13.91
C ARG A 201 -11.24 20.35 14.13
N GLY A 202 -12.56 20.30 14.33
CA GLY A 202 -13.37 19.07 14.39
C GLY A 202 -14.15 18.77 13.10
N ALA A 203 -14.91 17.66 13.12
CA ALA A 203 -15.64 17.11 11.98
C ALA A 203 -16.89 17.93 11.57
N VAL A 204 -16.68 19.08 10.94
CA VAL A 204 -17.75 19.83 10.26
C VAL A 204 -18.15 19.11 8.98
N ALA A 205 -19.46 18.93 8.76
CA ALA A 205 -20.00 18.35 7.53
C ALA A 205 -19.78 19.27 6.32
N ALA A 206 -18.64 19.09 5.63
CA ALA A 206 -18.36 19.74 4.35
C ALA A 206 -19.46 19.39 3.32
N PRO A 207 -19.92 20.36 2.49
CA PRO A 207 -20.93 20.07 1.47
C PRO A 207 -20.41 19.04 0.46
N ARG A 208 -21.11 17.90 0.32
CA ARG A 208 -20.55 16.67 -0.28
C ARG A 208 -20.46 16.62 -1.83
N ARG A 209 -21.08 17.55 -2.58
CA ARG A 209 -21.01 17.62 -4.07
C ARG A 209 -21.20 19.04 -4.63
N GLY A 210 -20.32 19.45 -5.56
CA GLY A 210 -20.61 20.46 -6.60
C GLY A 210 -20.29 21.92 -6.27
N LEU A 211 -20.97 22.86 -6.94
CA LEU A 211 -20.70 24.31 -6.84
C LEU A 211 -21.20 24.89 -5.50
N ILE A 212 -20.28 25.08 -4.56
CA ILE A 212 -20.56 25.60 -3.21
C ILE A 212 -20.48 27.14 -3.22
N THR A 213 -21.59 27.78 -2.88
CA THR A 213 -21.72 29.25 -2.84
C THR A 213 -22.64 29.69 -1.69
N GLY A 214 -22.68 31.00 -1.42
CA GLY A 214 -23.69 31.62 -0.56
C GLY A 214 -23.72 31.06 0.86
N ALA A 215 -24.90 30.64 1.33
CA ALA A 215 -25.10 30.20 2.71
C ALA A 215 -24.29 28.96 3.10
N SER A 216 -23.97 28.05 2.17
CA SER A 216 -23.11 26.91 2.47
C SER A 216 -21.64 27.31 2.61
N LEU A 217 -21.19 28.27 1.80
CA LEU A 217 -19.84 28.83 1.90
C LEU A 217 -19.65 29.65 3.19
N ALA A 218 -20.67 30.41 3.60
CA ALA A 218 -20.65 31.16 4.85
C ALA A 218 -20.56 30.29 6.12
N ARG A 219 -21.02 29.01 6.07
CA ARG A 219 -20.84 28.05 7.16
C ARG A 219 -19.43 27.46 7.25
N LEU A 220 -18.70 27.39 6.12
CA LEU A 220 -17.30 26.94 6.14
C LEU A 220 -16.40 27.96 6.86
N THR A 221 -16.75 29.25 6.78
CA THR A 221 -15.99 30.36 7.37
C THR A 221 -16.66 30.98 8.62
N SER A 222 -17.59 30.27 9.28
CA SER A 222 -18.27 30.77 10.48
C SER A 222 -17.59 30.39 11.81
N GLY A 223 -16.43 29.74 11.73
CA GLY A 223 -15.66 29.32 12.89
C GLY A 223 -15.11 30.50 13.69
N ARG A 224 -14.85 30.27 14.98
CA ARG A 224 -14.28 31.27 15.88
C ARG A 224 -12.86 30.85 16.24
N VAL A 225 -11.90 31.61 15.73
CA VAL A 225 -10.48 31.49 16.08
C VAL A 225 -10.07 32.77 16.81
N VAL A 226 -9.42 32.63 17.97
CA VAL A 226 -8.92 33.74 18.80
C VAL A 226 -7.39 33.63 18.90
N PRO A 227 -6.62 34.53 18.27
CA PRO A 227 -5.16 34.54 18.41
C PRO A 227 -4.73 35.12 19.76
N TYR A 228 -3.67 34.53 20.30
CA TYR A 228 -2.85 34.99 21.42
C TYR A 228 -1.43 35.26 20.90
N THR A 229 -0.50 35.63 21.78
CA THR A 229 0.91 35.87 21.42
C THR A 229 1.58 34.62 20.84
N ASP A 230 1.34 33.45 21.43
CA ASP A 230 2.07 32.20 21.23
C ASP A 230 1.23 31.06 20.63
N HIS A 231 -0.11 31.20 20.63
CA HIS A 231 -1.05 30.21 20.11
C HIS A 231 -2.35 30.82 19.58
N LEU A 232 -3.19 29.98 18.99
CA LEU A 232 -4.58 30.22 18.61
C LEU A 232 -5.48 29.35 19.49
N ARG A 233 -6.65 29.86 19.86
CA ARG A 233 -7.74 29.04 20.42
C ARG A 233 -8.85 28.93 19.38
N ILE A 234 -9.12 27.70 18.94
CA ILE A 234 -10.13 27.39 17.95
C ILE A 234 -11.35 26.84 18.71
N TYR A 235 -12.53 27.39 18.44
CA TYR A 235 -13.75 27.10 19.21
C TYR A 235 -14.77 26.29 18.39
N ASP A 236 -15.46 25.38 19.07
CA ASP A 236 -16.52 24.55 18.49
C ASP A 236 -17.84 25.34 18.28
N THR A 237 -18.82 24.70 17.66
CA THR A 237 -20.16 25.29 17.44
C THR A 237 -20.95 25.60 18.72
N ARG A 238 -20.54 25.06 19.88
CA ARG A 238 -21.10 25.33 21.22
C ARG A 238 -20.33 26.42 21.98
N GLY A 239 -19.25 26.94 21.40
CA GLY A 239 -18.39 27.95 22.01
C GLY A 239 -17.43 27.42 23.07
N GLN A 240 -17.20 26.11 23.13
CA GLN A 240 -16.09 25.50 23.88
C GLN A 240 -14.79 25.58 23.06
N ILE A 241 -13.64 25.42 23.70
CA ILE A 241 -12.38 25.25 22.96
C ILE A 241 -12.39 23.85 22.33
N ALA A 242 -12.11 23.79 21.03
CA ALA A 242 -12.04 22.56 20.23
C ALA A 242 -10.60 22.10 19.98
N ALA A 243 -9.67 23.06 19.93
CA ALA A 243 -8.23 22.81 19.84
C ALA A 243 -7.46 24.08 20.21
N TYR A 244 -6.23 23.89 20.66
CA TYR A 244 -5.17 24.90 20.63
C TYR A 244 -4.31 24.63 19.39
N THR A 245 -3.82 25.69 18.73
CA THR A 245 -2.93 25.57 17.56
C THR A 245 -1.82 26.62 17.64
N THR A 246 -0.57 26.25 17.43
CA THR A 246 0.55 27.19 17.26
C THR A 246 1.09 27.09 15.84
N VAL A 247 1.32 28.24 15.20
CA VAL A 247 1.97 28.34 13.90
C VAL A 247 3.44 28.68 14.10
N LEU A 248 4.31 27.77 13.66
CA LEU A 248 5.76 27.92 13.67
C LEU A 248 6.25 28.36 12.29
N ALA A 249 7.30 29.18 12.25
CA ALA A 249 8.04 29.50 11.04
C ALA A 249 9.40 28.79 11.07
N MET A 250 9.82 28.23 9.93
CA MET A 250 11.16 27.68 9.77
C MET A 250 12.06 28.85 9.32
N THR A 251 12.77 29.44 10.27
CA THR A 251 13.44 30.75 10.11
C THR A 251 14.84 30.66 9.53
N ASP A 252 15.49 29.50 9.63
CA ASP A 252 16.84 29.26 9.10
C ASP A 252 17.03 27.81 8.67
N PHE A 253 17.93 27.56 7.73
CA PHE A 253 18.26 26.24 7.17
C PHE A 253 19.79 26.12 6.99
N PRO A 254 20.37 24.91 7.06
CA PRO A 254 21.80 24.72 6.81
C PRO A 254 22.18 25.13 5.38
N GLU A 255 23.44 25.55 5.17
CA GLU A 255 23.94 25.98 3.85
C GLU A 255 23.85 24.87 2.79
N GLU A 256 24.03 23.62 3.21
CA GLU A 256 23.90 22.41 2.38
C GLU A 256 22.76 21.53 2.94
N LEU A 257 21.91 21.01 2.05
CA LEU A 257 20.71 20.24 2.39
C LEU A 257 20.80 18.84 1.77
N GLU A 258 21.45 17.93 2.48
CA GLU A 258 21.66 16.54 2.05
C GLU A 258 20.35 15.72 2.01
N THR A 259 20.31 14.75 1.09
CA THR A 259 19.19 13.82 0.89
C THR A 259 19.77 12.40 0.74
N PRO A 260 19.30 11.41 1.51
CA PRO A 260 18.36 11.52 2.64
C PRO A 260 18.94 12.34 3.80
N GLY A 261 18.08 12.92 4.64
CA GLY A 261 18.53 13.77 5.77
C GLY A 261 17.80 15.11 5.88
N ALA A 262 18.55 16.18 6.17
CA ALA A 262 17.99 17.53 6.42
C ALA A 262 17.22 18.11 5.21
N GLY A 263 17.58 17.71 3.99
CA GLY A 263 16.85 18.06 2.77
C GLY A 263 15.38 17.64 2.83
N GLU A 264 15.04 16.51 3.44
CA GLU A 264 13.73 15.86 3.40
C GLU A 264 12.68 16.47 4.36
N TRP A 265 12.80 17.75 4.69
CA TRP A 265 12.09 18.41 5.79
C TRP A 265 10.54 18.43 5.70
N LEU A 266 9.93 18.05 4.57
CA LEU A 266 8.48 17.81 4.46
C LEU A 266 8.10 16.31 4.39
N ARG A 267 9.01 15.42 3.98
CA ARG A 267 8.78 13.96 4.06
C ARG A 267 8.74 13.50 5.53
N THR A 268 9.62 14.05 6.36
CA THR A 268 9.82 13.66 7.76
C THR A 268 8.73 14.15 8.74
N LEU A 269 7.66 14.79 8.28
CA LEU A 269 6.55 15.26 9.13
C LEU A 269 5.84 14.12 9.89
N SER A 270 5.87 12.90 9.34
CA SER A 270 5.31 11.68 9.94
C SER A 270 6.27 10.95 10.88
N GLU A 271 7.50 11.43 11.05
CA GLU A 271 8.52 10.84 11.92
C GLU A 271 8.55 11.50 13.32
N ILE A 272 7.75 12.56 13.53
CA ILE A 272 7.80 13.41 14.72
C ILE A 272 7.04 12.75 15.88
N LYS A 273 7.78 12.41 16.94
CA LYS A 273 7.25 11.85 18.19
C LYS A 273 7.32 12.86 19.33
N ALA A 274 6.33 12.84 20.20
CA ALA A 274 6.40 13.41 21.55
C ALA A 274 6.34 12.27 22.57
N ILE A 275 6.70 12.57 23.82
CA ILE A 275 6.51 11.68 24.96
C ILE A 275 5.29 12.19 25.74
N ASP A 276 4.38 11.30 26.14
CA ASP A 276 3.21 11.64 26.95
C ASP A 276 3.45 11.57 28.47
N ASP A 277 2.42 11.87 29.27
CA ASP A 277 2.47 11.87 30.74
C ASP A 277 2.80 10.49 31.36
N ASP A 278 2.48 9.39 30.66
CA ASP A 278 2.79 8.00 31.09
C ASP A 278 4.18 7.54 30.61
N GLY A 279 4.79 8.28 29.68
CA GLY A 279 6.14 8.04 29.15
C GLY A 279 6.17 7.25 27.83
N GLU A 280 5.06 7.14 27.11
CA GLU A 280 4.98 6.46 25.81
C GLU A 280 5.24 7.42 24.63
N GLU A 281 5.74 6.89 23.51
CA GLU A 281 5.98 7.66 22.27
C GLU A 281 4.68 7.81 21.46
N ILE A 282 4.22 9.05 21.30
CA ILE A 282 2.99 9.40 20.57
C ILE A 282 3.28 10.20 19.28
N ASP A 283 2.51 9.94 18.23
CA ASP A 283 2.65 10.58 16.91
C ASP A 283 2.14 12.03 16.88
N VAL A 284 3.04 13.00 16.67
CA VAL A 284 2.68 14.42 16.56
C VAL A 284 2.21 14.71 15.14
N THR A 285 0.92 14.99 14.99
CA THR A 285 0.30 15.24 13.67
C THR A 285 0.55 16.68 13.19
N VAL A 286 1.76 16.94 12.65
CA VAL A 286 2.19 18.28 12.20
C VAL A 286 1.74 18.56 10.76
N GLU A 287 1.09 19.70 10.54
CA GLU A 287 0.70 20.15 9.21
C GLU A 287 1.70 21.17 8.65
N ALA A 288 1.91 21.17 7.34
CA ALA A 288 2.71 22.19 6.68
C ALA A 288 1.85 23.10 5.79
N SER A 289 2.22 24.37 5.73
CA SER A 289 1.67 25.37 4.82
C SER A 289 2.81 26.21 4.25
N VAL A 290 3.16 25.97 2.99
CA VAL A 290 4.28 26.64 2.31
C VAL A 290 3.74 27.46 1.16
N ARG A 291 3.83 28.79 1.25
CA ARG A 291 3.68 29.66 0.07
C ARG A 291 5.00 29.62 -0.69
N PHE A 292 4.97 29.48 -2.02
CA PHE A 292 6.18 29.45 -2.83
C PHE A 292 5.98 29.96 -4.25
N ARG A 293 7.09 30.28 -4.93
CA ARG A 293 7.11 30.76 -6.32
C ARG A 293 8.40 30.34 -7.01
N VAL A 294 8.29 29.68 -8.17
CA VAL A 294 9.44 29.20 -8.94
C VAL A 294 9.92 30.32 -9.86
N LEU A 295 11.03 30.97 -9.49
CA LEU A 295 11.47 32.21 -10.11
C LEU A 295 11.94 31.97 -11.55
N THR A 296 11.26 32.56 -12.53
CA THR A 296 11.71 32.43 -13.93
C THR A 296 13.09 33.08 -14.10
N LYS A 297 13.87 32.64 -15.09
CA LYS A 297 15.22 33.16 -15.41
C LYS A 297 15.27 34.69 -15.56
N LYS A 298 14.16 35.36 -15.88
CA LYS A 298 14.04 36.83 -15.86
C LYS A 298 13.96 37.38 -14.43
N THR A 299 13.09 36.81 -13.61
CA THR A 299 12.74 37.28 -12.26
C THR A 299 13.82 36.93 -11.24
N ALA A 300 14.39 35.72 -11.30
CA ALA A 300 15.58 35.33 -10.53
C ALA A 300 16.77 36.29 -10.80
N ARG A 301 17.04 36.61 -12.08
CA ARG A 301 18.07 37.61 -12.45
C ARG A 301 17.77 39.01 -11.92
N HIS A 302 16.50 39.42 -11.85
CA HIS A 302 16.12 40.72 -11.29
C HIS A 302 16.37 40.77 -9.78
N LEU A 303 15.93 39.74 -9.05
CA LEU A 303 16.13 39.61 -7.61
C LEU A 303 17.62 39.66 -7.25
N VAL A 304 18.44 38.83 -7.90
CA VAL A 304 19.90 38.80 -7.67
C VAL A 304 20.59 40.12 -8.06
N ASP A 305 20.12 40.83 -9.09
CA ASP A 305 20.62 42.18 -9.40
C ASP A 305 20.18 43.24 -8.36
N GLU A 306 19.01 43.13 -7.73
CA GLU A 306 18.57 44.01 -6.64
C GLU A 306 19.33 43.73 -5.35
N THR A 307 19.42 42.48 -4.89
CA THR A 307 20.18 42.08 -3.69
C THR A 307 21.62 42.57 -3.77
N ARG A 308 22.28 42.37 -4.92
CA ARG A 308 23.65 42.86 -5.17
C ARG A 308 23.76 44.39 -5.26
N LYS A 309 22.69 45.12 -5.67
CA LYS A 309 22.67 46.59 -5.58
C LYS A 309 22.54 47.05 -4.13
N SER A 310 21.72 46.36 -3.34
CA SER A 310 21.52 46.64 -1.91
C SER A 310 22.84 46.49 -1.14
N ALA A 311 23.49 45.31 -1.24
CA ALA A 311 24.81 45.06 -0.67
C ALA A 311 25.85 46.11 -1.10
N LYS A 312 25.83 46.51 -2.37
CA LYS A 312 26.74 47.54 -2.89
C LYS A 312 26.50 48.93 -2.31
N GLU A 313 25.25 49.38 -2.13
CA GLU A 313 24.99 50.70 -1.51
C GLU A 313 25.10 50.64 0.02
N GLN A 314 24.88 49.49 0.67
CA GLN A 314 25.27 49.23 2.06
C GLN A 314 26.79 49.39 2.23
N ARG A 315 27.61 48.69 1.44
CA ARG A 315 29.08 48.82 1.43
C ARG A 315 29.54 50.26 1.17
N ARG A 316 28.87 50.96 0.24
CA ARG A 316 29.10 52.38 -0.07
C ARG A 316 28.57 53.34 1.00
N SER A 317 27.76 52.88 1.95
CA SER A 317 27.27 53.68 3.08
C SER A 317 28.14 53.48 4.31
N ALA A 318 28.56 52.24 4.59
CA ALA A 318 29.60 51.92 5.56
C ALA A 318 30.89 52.69 5.24
N ALA A 319 31.40 52.62 3.99
CA ALA A 319 32.57 53.38 3.52
C ALA A 319 32.40 54.91 3.42
N LYS A 320 31.30 55.49 3.95
CA LYS A 320 31.10 56.94 4.16
C LYS A 320 30.90 57.31 5.63
N GLY A 321 30.59 56.34 6.49
CA GLY A 321 30.48 56.55 7.93
C GLY A 321 31.83 56.37 8.62
N THR A 322 31.93 56.82 9.88
CA THR A 322 33.11 56.56 10.73
C THR A 322 33.05 55.15 11.35
N ALA A 323 32.65 54.16 10.56
CA ALA A 323 32.75 52.75 10.89
C ALA A 323 34.00 52.22 10.17
N GLU A 324 35.03 51.85 10.95
CA GLU A 324 36.13 51.08 10.39
C GLU A 324 35.62 49.67 10.05
N GLU A 325 36.16 49.12 8.95
CA GLU A 325 35.77 47.87 8.30
C GLU A 325 34.35 47.84 7.67
N THR A 326 34.34 47.63 6.35
CA THR A 326 33.16 47.08 5.67
C THR A 326 33.15 45.58 5.94
N ALA A 327 32.22 45.08 6.75
CA ALA A 327 32.12 43.65 7.07
C ALA A 327 32.25 42.77 5.82
N ASP A 328 33.13 41.77 5.87
CA ASP A 328 33.50 40.94 4.71
C ASP A 328 32.29 40.20 4.13
N GLU A 329 31.30 39.87 4.96
CA GLU A 329 29.95 39.40 4.61
C GLU A 329 29.32 40.18 3.43
N ILE A 330 29.49 41.51 3.38
CA ILE A 330 28.91 42.37 2.33
C ILE A 330 29.70 42.25 1.03
N VAL A 331 31.02 42.08 1.11
CA VAL A 331 31.90 41.82 -0.04
C VAL A 331 31.63 40.43 -0.60
N GLU A 332 31.44 39.45 0.27
CA GLU A 332 31.13 38.07 -0.06
C GLU A 332 29.72 37.94 -0.64
N THR A 333 28.72 38.67 -0.13
CA THR A 333 27.41 38.82 -0.77
C THR A 333 27.54 39.39 -2.20
N GLU A 334 28.42 40.36 -2.44
CA GLU A 334 28.74 40.86 -3.78
C GLU A 334 29.49 39.84 -4.68
N ARG A 335 30.09 38.79 -4.10
CA ARG A 335 30.73 37.65 -4.77
C ARG A 335 29.70 36.57 -5.10
N VAL A 336 28.99 36.04 -4.10
CA VAL A 336 27.96 35.00 -4.25
C VAL A 336 26.84 35.44 -5.19
N MET A 337 26.33 36.67 -5.08
CA MET A 337 25.32 37.18 -6.03
C MET A 337 25.85 37.38 -7.47
N ARG A 338 27.17 37.26 -7.69
CA ARG A 338 27.79 37.24 -9.02
C ARG A 338 27.95 35.82 -9.55
N GLU A 339 28.24 34.88 -8.65
CA GLU A 339 28.26 33.42 -8.84
C GLU A 339 26.86 32.94 -9.28
N VAL A 340 25.86 33.08 -8.40
CA VAL A 340 24.45 32.73 -8.66
C VAL A 340 23.95 33.36 -9.98
N LYS A 341 24.31 34.63 -10.25
CA LYS A 341 23.96 35.28 -11.53
C LYS A 341 24.67 34.67 -12.74
N ARG A 342 25.93 34.24 -12.63
CA ARG A 342 26.65 33.53 -13.70
C ARG A 342 25.91 32.24 -14.03
N ASP A 343 25.42 31.53 -13.02
CA ASP A 343 24.96 30.15 -13.15
C ASP A 343 23.49 30.07 -13.56
N ILE A 344 22.63 30.98 -13.07
CA ILE A 344 21.30 31.24 -13.68
C ILE A 344 21.44 31.49 -15.19
N ASN A 345 22.54 32.09 -15.64
CA ASN A 345 22.80 32.31 -17.06
C ASN A 345 23.40 31.10 -17.79
N ARG A 346 24.35 30.37 -17.19
CA ARG A 346 25.13 29.29 -17.82
C ARG A 346 24.59 27.88 -17.59
N SER A 347 24.43 27.44 -16.34
CA SER A 347 23.96 26.08 -16.01
C SER A 347 22.44 25.96 -16.11
N GLY A 348 21.72 27.07 -15.92
CA GLY A 348 20.24 27.07 -15.91
C GLY A 348 19.63 27.03 -14.51
N LEU A 349 20.45 27.20 -13.47
CA LEU A 349 20.06 27.35 -12.07
C LEU A 349 18.71 28.07 -11.91
N THR A 350 17.76 27.37 -11.30
CA THR A 350 16.42 27.87 -11.00
C THR A 350 16.30 28.09 -9.50
N LEU A 351 15.70 29.20 -9.11
CA LEU A 351 15.52 29.58 -7.71
C LEU A 351 14.05 29.45 -7.32
N VAL A 352 13.80 29.08 -6.07
CA VAL A 352 12.48 29.14 -5.44
C VAL A 352 12.52 30.20 -4.35
N GLU A 353 11.50 31.06 -4.32
CA GLU A 353 11.16 31.89 -3.17
C GLU A 353 10.08 31.14 -2.38
N ASP A 354 10.28 30.92 -1.08
CA ASP A 354 9.35 30.15 -0.25
C ASP A 354 9.21 30.67 1.20
N HIS A 355 8.04 30.40 1.78
CA HIS A 355 7.61 30.84 3.10
C HIS A 355 7.03 29.63 3.87
N PRO A 356 7.87 28.80 4.49
CA PRO A 356 7.45 27.58 5.16
C PRO A 356 6.88 27.85 6.55
N ARG A 357 5.67 27.31 6.79
CA ARG A 357 4.98 27.33 8.09
C ARG A 357 4.61 25.92 8.50
N LEU A 358 4.75 25.62 9.79
CA LEU A 358 4.26 24.39 10.41
C LEU A 358 3.11 24.76 11.34
N LEU A 359 2.04 23.95 11.37
CA LEU A 359 0.91 24.12 12.27
C LEU A 359 0.84 22.90 13.17
N VAL A 360 1.12 23.12 14.46
CA VAL A 360 1.02 22.13 15.53
C VAL A 360 -0.31 22.35 16.25
N SER A 361 -1.06 21.30 16.55
CA SER A 361 -2.36 21.41 17.24
C SER A 361 -2.55 20.29 18.26
N ALA A 362 -3.22 20.60 19.37
CA ALA A 362 -3.61 19.62 20.38
C ALA A 362 -4.91 20.03 21.10
N ASP A 363 -5.48 19.12 21.89
CA ASP A 363 -6.75 19.32 22.58
C ASP A 363 -6.58 20.15 23.88
N THR A 364 -5.44 20.00 24.58
CA THR A 364 -5.05 20.86 25.72
C THR A 364 -3.98 21.90 25.33
N ARG A 365 -3.61 22.81 26.26
CA ARG A 365 -2.51 23.75 26.02
C ARG A 365 -1.16 23.09 26.29
N GLU A 366 -1.15 22.23 27.29
CA GLU A 366 -0.03 21.47 27.84
C GLU A 366 0.50 20.50 26.77
N ASP A 367 -0.38 19.71 26.14
CA ASP A 367 -0.04 18.87 24.98
C ASP A 367 0.58 19.70 23.84
N LEU A 368 0.02 20.88 23.54
CA LEU A 368 0.50 21.73 22.47
C LEU A 368 1.91 22.28 22.75
N GLU A 369 2.24 22.57 24.01
CA GLU A 369 3.59 23.00 24.40
C GLU A 369 4.58 21.84 24.21
N ALA A 370 4.26 20.62 24.69
CA ALA A 370 5.07 19.43 24.46
C ALA A 370 5.24 19.08 22.96
N TYR A 371 4.18 19.21 22.15
CA TYR A 371 4.23 18.94 20.72
C TYR A 371 5.04 20.01 19.96
N VAL A 372 4.99 21.28 20.39
CA VAL A 372 5.82 22.34 19.80
C VAL A 372 7.30 22.10 20.10
N ASP A 373 7.65 21.73 21.33
CA ASP A 373 9.03 21.43 21.71
C ASP A 373 9.57 20.21 20.95
N ALA A 374 8.76 19.15 20.79
CA ALA A 374 9.11 17.98 19.97
C ALA A 374 9.39 18.35 18.50
N VAL A 375 8.58 19.25 17.91
CA VAL A 375 8.81 19.74 16.55
C VAL A 375 10.08 20.58 16.44
N ILE A 376 10.34 21.45 17.41
CA ILE A 376 11.56 22.26 17.43
C ILE A 376 12.80 21.37 17.55
N ALA A 377 12.79 20.35 18.41
CA ALA A 377 13.87 19.38 18.55
C ALA A 377 14.13 18.60 17.25
N HIS A 378 13.10 18.01 16.65
CA HIS A 378 13.21 17.22 15.41
C HIS A 378 13.85 17.99 14.24
N TYR A 379 13.61 19.29 14.14
CA TYR A 379 14.24 20.14 13.13
C TYR A 379 15.61 20.69 13.56
N ALA A 380 15.83 20.95 14.84
CA ALA A 380 17.14 21.35 15.36
C ALA A 380 18.21 20.26 15.16
N ASP A 381 17.86 18.98 15.36
CA ASP A 381 18.72 17.82 15.06
C ASP A 381 19.09 17.72 13.56
N ARG A 382 18.34 18.39 12.69
CA ARG A 382 18.56 18.48 11.24
C ARG A 382 19.17 19.84 10.83
N GLY A 383 19.63 20.64 11.79
CA GLY A 383 20.25 21.96 11.56
C GLY A 383 19.27 23.07 11.13
N ILE A 384 17.96 22.84 11.24
CA ILE A 384 16.91 23.77 10.78
C ILE A 384 16.33 24.51 11.98
N THR A 385 16.41 25.84 11.99
CA THR A 385 15.83 26.64 13.09
C THR A 385 14.34 26.82 12.89
N VAL A 386 13.55 26.38 13.86
CA VAL A 386 12.09 26.55 13.92
C VAL A 386 11.73 27.43 15.11
N ALA A 387 10.91 28.45 14.89
CA ALA A 387 10.49 29.40 15.92
C ALA A 387 8.98 29.59 15.92
N ALA A 388 8.39 29.72 17.10
CA ALA A 388 7.02 30.20 17.24
C ALA A 388 6.96 31.68 16.83
N GLY A 389 6.06 32.01 15.90
CA GLY A 389 5.85 33.39 15.47
C GLY A 389 5.11 34.21 16.52
N ALA A 390 5.83 34.61 17.56
CA ALA A 390 5.29 35.34 18.71
C ALA A 390 4.69 36.69 18.27
N ASP A 391 3.49 36.99 18.75
CA ASP A 391 2.61 38.12 18.36
C ASP A 391 2.19 38.15 16.87
N GLU A 392 2.70 37.23 16.03
CA GLU A 392 2.38 37.11 14.61
C GLU A 392 1.38 35.99 14.28
N GLN A 393 1.01 35.16 15.26
CA GLN A 393 0.15 33.97 15.12
C GLN A 393 -1.09 34.18 14.25
N ARG A 394 -1.77 35.34 14.38
CA ARG A 394 -2.94 35.69 13.56
C ARG A 394 -2.60 35.74 12.07
N ASP A 395 -1.51 36.39 11.70
CA ASP A 395 -1.17 36.66 10.30
C ASP A 395 -0.53 35.44 9.65
N LEU A 396 0.25 34.66 10.41
CA LEU A 396 0.77 33.35 10.01
C LEU A 396 -0.36 32.31 9.82
N TRP A 397 -1.39 32.34 10.67
CA TRP A 397 -2.60 31.53 10.47
C TRP A 397 -3.39 31.95 9.23
N LEU A 398 -3.62 33.25 9.04
CA LEU A 398 -4.39 33.75 7.90
C LEU A 398 -3.71 33.42 6.56
N GLU A 399 -2.38 33.54 6.45
CA GLU A 399 -1.66 33.13 5.22
C GLU A 399 -1.65 31.61 4.99
N SER A 400 -1.98 30.80 6.01
CA SER A 400 -2.17 29.34 5.87
C SER A 400 -3.50 28.94 5.24
N LEU A 401 -4.46 29.88 5.15
CA LEU A 401 -5.80 29.63 4.60
C LEU A 401 -5.78 29.58 3.06
N PRO A 402 -6.42 28.56 2.44
CA PRO A 402 -6.68 28.59 1.00
C PRO A 402 -7.41 29.87 0.58
N GLY A 403 -6.96 30.51 -0.51
CA GLY A 403 -7.54 31.76 -1.01
C GLY A 403 -7.05 33.05 -0.36
N ASP A 404 -6.27 33.00 0.75
CA ASP A 404 -5.54 34.19 1.22
C ASP A 404 -4.22 34.38 0.47
N GLN A 405 -3.53 35.48 0.77
CA GLN A 405 -2.17 35.79 0.32
C GLN A 405 -1.15 35.63 1.46
N LEU A 406 0.14 35.70 1.10
CA LEU A 406 1.24 35.93 2.03
C LEU A 406 1.03 37.23 2.83
N ARG A 407 1.40 37.21 4.11
CA ARG A 407 1.26 38.30 5.10
C ARG A 407 2.55 38.58 5.86
N VAL A 408 3.38 37.56 6.09
CA VAL A 408 4.69 37.64 6.75
C VAL A 408 5.78 37.28 5.73
N PRO A 409 6.09 38.18 4.77
CA PRO A 409 7.06 37.91 3.70
C PRO A 409 8.51 37.91 4.19
N ASP A 410 8.75 38.49 5.37
CA ASP A 410 10.03 38.68 6.03
C ASP A 410 10.59 37.41 6.69
N LEU A 411 9.74 36.40 6.95
CA LEU A 411 10.16 35.05 7.36
C LEU A 411 10.13 34.11 6.13
N GLY A 412 11.01 34.36 5.17
CA GLY A 412 11.03 33.65 3.88
C GLY A 412 12.42 33.49 3.27
N HIS A 413 12.55 32.46 2.45
CA HIS A 413 13.82 31.96 1.90
C HIS A 413 13.88 32.14 0.38
N VAL A 414 15.10 32.20 -0.15
CA VAL A 414 15.38 32.16 -1.59
C VAL A 414 16.48 31.15 -1.84
N ARG A 415 16.10 29.92 -2.19
CA ARG A 415 16.99 28.76 -2.32
C ARG A 415 17.00 28.19 -3.75
N GLU A 416 17.91 27.26 -4.05
CA GLU A 416 17.86 26.52 -5.31
C GLU A 416 16.62 25.62 -5.37
N SER A 417 16.10 25.37 -6.57
CA SER A 417 14.96 24.46 -6.77
C SER A 417 15.23 23.03 -6.28
N THR A 418 16.46 22.51 -6.39
CA THR A 418 16.84 21.21 -5.81
C THR A 418 16.69 21.23 -4.29
N ALA A 419 17.24 22.24 -3.60
CA ALA A 419 17.11 22.42 -2.15
C ALA A 419 15.66 22.63 -1.66
N PHE A 420 14.75 23.12 -2.51
CA PHE A 420 13.32 23.19 -2.19
C PHE A 420 12.58 21.88 -2.44
N PHE A 421 12.75 21.28 -3.62
CA PHE A 421 12.04 20.05 -3.99
C PHE A 421 12.62 18.80 -3.30
N GLY A 422 13.87 18.85 -2.82
CA GLY A 422 14.47 17.87 -1.91
C GLY A 422 13.74 17.73 -0.57
N SER A 423 12.79 18.62 -0.25
CA SER A 423 11.82 18.42 0.83
C SER A 423 10.96 17.16 0.68
N TRP A 424 10.91 16.56 -0.51
CA TRP A 424 10.21 15.31 -0.82
C TRP A 424 8.75 15.27 -0.36
N PHE A 425 8.05 16.40 -0.43
CA PHE A 425 6.63 16.50 -0.01
C PHE A 425 5.68 15.56 -0.76
N TRP A 426 6.06 15.06 -1.94
CA TRP A 426 5.31 14.06 -2.70
C TRP A 426 5.83 12.62 -2.49
N GLY A 427 7.01 12.45 -1.92
CA GLY A 427 7.62 11.15 -1.61
C GLY A 427 7.04 10.51 -0.35
N GLY A 428 7.12 9.18 -0.27
CA GLY A 428 6.69 8.37 0.86
C GLY A 428 6.63 6.89 0.49
N ALA A 429 5.72 6.16 1.12
CA ALA A 429 5.31 4.81 0.75
C ALA A 429 3.89 4.81 0.14
N SER A 430 3.69 4.06 -0.94
CA SER A 430 2.37 3.83 -1.52
C SER A 430 2.36 2.51 -2.27
N ILE A 431 1.39 1.63 -2.01
CA ILE A 431 1.30 0.30 -2.63
C ILE A 431 -0.10 -0.31 -2.52
N GLY A 432 -0.43 -1.19 -3.46
CA GLY A 432 -1.65 -2.01 -3.41
C GLY A 432 -2.83 -1.43 -4.20
N ASP A 433 -3.90 -2.22 -4.29
CA ASP A 433 -5.02 -1.95 -5.21
C ASP A 433 -5.81 -0.69 -4.83
N ALA A 434 -6.22 0.12 -5.82
CA ALA A 434 -6.97 1.37 -5.55
C ALA A 434 -8.35 1.15 -4.88
N THR A 435 -8.91 -0.06 -4.96
CA THR A 435 -10.22 -0.46 -4.41
C THR A 435 -10.20 -1.94 -4.04
N GLY A 436 -11.03 -2.36 -3.08
CA GLY A 436 -11.15 -3.77 -2.68
C GLY A 436 -10.73 -4.02 -1.22
N PRO A 437 -10.50 -5.30 -0.85
CA PRO A 437 -10.21 -5.72 0.52
C PRO A 437 -8.96 -5.05 1.10
N ALA A 438 -8.97 -4.77 2.40
CA ALA A 438 -7.80 -4.29 3.13
C ALA A 438 -7.10 -5.49 3.79
N ILE A 439 -5.83 -5.72 3.46
CA ILE A 439 -5.02 -6.81 4.02
C ILE A 439 -4.08 -6.33 5.13
N GLY A 440 -3.79 -5.04 5.20
CA GLY A 440 -2.81 -4.48 6.12
C GLY A 440 -2.64 -2.97 6.01
N TYR A 441 -1.50 -2.49 6.47
CA TYR A 441 -1.14 -1.07 6.43
C TYR A 441 0.34 -0.85 6.10
N LEU A 442 0.63 0.33 5.54
CA LEU A 442 1.98 0.80 5.23
C LEU A 442 2.78 1.01 6.52
N THR A 443 4.06 0.61 6.49
CA THR A 443 5.02 0.83 7.59
C THR A 443 6.22 1.69 7.18
N GLY A 444 6.14 2.34 6.02
CA GLY A 444 7.09 3.34 5.57
C GLY A 444 6.79 4.73 6.12
N SER A 445 7.41 5.75 5.55
CA SER A 445 7.33 7.15 5.99
C SER A 445 5.96 7.81 5.78
N THR A 446 5.01 7.16 5.09
CA THR A 446 3.60 7.56 5.06
C THR A 446 2.67 6.42 5.44
N PRO A 447 1.92 6.55 6.55
CA PRO A 447 0.84 5.64 6.89
C PRO A 447 -0.29 5.65 5.84
N GLY A 448 -0.94 4.50 5.68
CA GLY A 448 -2.08 4.30 4.77
C GLY A 448 -2.49 2.83 4.70
N LEU A 449 -3.75 2.56 4.36
CA LEU A 449 -4.26 1.20 4.23
C LEU A 449 -3.73 0.52 2.96
N VAL A 450 -3.26 -0.73 3.10
CA VAL A 450 -2.83 -1.55 1.97
C VAL A 450 -3.97 -2.48 1.57
N ARG A 451 -4.40 -2.33 0.32
CA ARG A 451 -5.47 -3.12 -0.28
C ARG A 451 -4.91 -4.17 -1.24
N PHE A 452 -5.58 -5.31 -1.31
CA PHE A 452 -5.16 -6.44 -2.13
C PHE A 452 -6.35 -7.34 -2.42
N ASP A 453 -6.67 -7.53 -3.70
CA ASP A 453 -7.62 -8.55 -4.16
C ASP A 453 -6.86 -9.63 -4.96
N ALA A 454 -6.72 -10.81 -4.36
CA ALA A 454 -6.08 -11.95 -5.02
C ALA A 454 -6.78 -12.38 -6.31
N ALA A 455 -8.09 -12.11 -6.48
CA ALA A 455 -8.84 -12.41 -7.70
C ALA A 455 -8.73 -11.33 -8.79
N ALA A 456 -8.26 -10.11 -8.48
CA ALA A 456 -8.35 -8.96 -9.39
C ALA A 456 -7.57 -9.13 -10.70
N GLY A 457 -6.39 -9.77 -10.68
CA GLY A 457 -5.59 -10.02 -11.90
C GLY A 457 -6.37 -10.80 -12.97
N SER A 458 -7.14 -11.80 -12.55
CA SER A 458 -8.04 -12.58 -13.41
C SER A 458 -9.14 -11.71 -14.03
N ALA A 459 -9.76 -10.83 -13.24
CA ALA A 459 -10.85 -9.96 -13.70
C ALA A 459 -10.37 -8.88 -14.68
N LEU A 460 -9.13 -8.41 -14.55
CA LEU A 460 -8.49 -7.46 -15.46
C LEU A 460 -7.94 -8.11 -16.74
N GLY A 461 -7.92 -9.44 -16.81
CA GLY A 461 -7.34 -10.19 -17.93
C GLY A 461 -5.81 -10.09 -17.99
N ASP A 462 -5.17 -9.84 -16.85
CA ASP A 462 -3.73 -9.65 -16.68
C ASP A 462 -3.03 -10.99 -16.33
N ALA A 463 -1.76 -10.96 -15.93
CA ALA A 463 -1.15 -12.04 -15.15
C ALA A 463 -1.87 -12.20 -13.78
N THR A 464 -1.71 -13.36 -13.14
CA THR A 464 -2.60 -13.76 -12.02
C THR A 464 -1.91 -14.44 -10.82
N THR A 465 -0.57 -14.41 -10.72
CA THR A 465 0.14 -15.06 -9.61
C THR A 465 0.54 -14.09 -8.50
N THR A 466 0.11 -14.38 -7.27
CA THR A 466 0.66 -13.80 -6.04
C THR A 466 1.65 -14.79 -5.41
N LEU A 467 2.80 -14.29 -4.94
CA LEU A 467 3.83 -15.09 -4.28
C LEU A 467 4.10 -14.59 -2.85
N PHE A 468 3.96 -15.45 -1.86
CA PHE A 468 4.32 -15.20 -0.46
C PHE A 468 5.65 -15.90 -0.15
N LEU A 469 6.73 -15.13 0.07
CA LEU A 469 8.09 -15.64 0.06
C LEU A 469 8.85 -15.33 1.34
N GLY A 470 9.48 -16.32 1.96
CA GLY A 470 10.34 -16.15 3.12
C GLY A 470 10.34 -17.34 4.08
N ARG A 471 11.17 -17.27 5.12
CA ARG A 471 11.32 -18.39 6.09
C ARG A 471 10.03 -18.71 6.85
N SER A 472 9.97 -19.90 7.42
CA SER A 472 8.86 -20.34 8.28
C SER A 472 8.61 -19.40 9.46
N GLY A 473 7.35 -19.38 9.94
CA GLY A 473 6.91 -18.61 11.10
C GLY A 473 6.93 -17.08 10.93
N ARG A 474 6.91 -16.54 9.70
CA ARG A 474 6.87 -15.08 9.46
C ARG A 474 5.47 -14.50 9.19
N GLY A 475 4.48 -15.33 8.87
CA GLY A 475 3.10 -14.92 8.59
C GLY A 475 2.59 -15.20 7.17
N LYS A 476 3.41 -15.83 6.30
CA LYS A 476 3.06 -16.13 4.90
C LYS A 476 1.69 -16.80 4.74
N THR A 477 1.52 -17.93 5.43
CA THR A 477 0.31 -18.75 5.39
C THR A 477 -0.90 -17.98 5.92
N THR A 478 -0.73 -17.18 6.99
CA THR A 478 -1.78 -16.30 7.53
C THR A 478 -2.22 -15.24 6.51
N ALA A 479 -1.27 -14.60 5.81
CA ALA A 479 -1.59 -13.61 4.78
C ALA A 479 -2.28 -14.23 3.55
N ALA A 480 -1.83 -15.43 3.12
CA ALA A 480 -2.50 -16.20 2.07
C ALA A 480 -3.92 -16.64 2.47
N MET A 481 -4.13 -17.04 3.73
CA MET A 481 -5.46 -17.37 4.26
C MET A 481 -6.39 -16.15 4.32
N LEU A 482 -5.89 -14.97 4.68
CA LEU A 482 -6.67 -13.72 4.67
C LEU A 482 -7.11 -13.35 3.24
N GLY A 483 -6.18 -13.28 2.28
CA GLY A 483 -6.53 -13.03 0.87
C GLY A 483 -7.46 -14.10 0.27
N GLY A 484 -7.37 -15.34 0.76
CA GLY A 484 -8.29 -16.43 0.44
C GLY A 484 -9.70 -16.22 1.01
N LEU A 485 -9.82 -15.77 2.26
CA LEU A 485 -11.10 -15.41 2.88
C LEU A 485 -11.78 -14.27 2.11
N ASP A 486 -11.07 -13.15 1.90
CA ASP A 486 -11.61 -11.99 1.18
C ASP A 486 -12.09 -12.38 -0.23
N SER A 487 -11.33 -13.23 -0.93
CA SER A 487 -11.74 -13.80 -2.22
C SER A 487 -13.01 -14.67 -2.13
N ALA A 488 -13.14 -15.47 -1.07
CA ALA A 488 -14.32 -16.30 -0.84
C ALA A 488 -15.56 -15.44 -0.50
N PHE A 489 -15.42 -14.39 0.32
CA PHE A 489 -16.46 -13.38 0.56
C PHE A 489 -16.86 -12.66 -0.74
N ALA A 490 -15.93 -12.39 -1.66
CA ALA A 490 -16.22 -11.86 -3.01
C ALA A 490 -16.94 -12.86 -3.95
N GLY A 491 -17.16 -14.10 -3.50
CA GLY A 491 -17.84 -15.14 -4.27
C GLY A 491 -16.92 -15.94 -5.20
N ALA A 492 -15.61 -15.96 -4.96
CA ALA A 492 -14.70 -16.84 -5.66
C ALA A 492 -14.83 -18.31 -5.21
N TRP A 493 -14.31 -19.22 -6.03
CA TRP A 493 -13.98 -20.59 -5.61
C TRP A 493 -12.53 -20.65 -5.15
N VAL A 494 -12.30 -20.97 -3.87
CA VAL A 494 -11.00 -20.85 -3.20
C VAL A 494 -10.55 -22.18 -2.62
N PRO A 495 -9.97 -23.10 -3.43
CA PRO A 495 -9.32 -24.28 -2.90
C PRO A 495 -7.95 -23.94 -2.30
N LEU A 496 -7.69 -24.46 -1.10
CA LEU A 496 -6.41 -24.32 -0.39
C LEU A 496 -5.83 -25.71 -0.13
N LEU A 497 -4.62 -26.00 -0.62
CA LEU A 497 -3.93 -27.22 -0.22
C LEU A 497 -3.32 -27.04 1.17
N ASP A 498 -3.73 -27.87 2.12
CA ASP A 498 -3.14 -27.91 3.46
C ASP A 498 -2.22 -29.14 3.57
N LEU A 499 -0.93 -28.89 3.37
CA LEU A 499 0.12 -29.91 3.36
C LEU A 499 0.64 -30.28 4.76
N LYS A 500 0.21 -29.56 5.80
CA LYS A 500 0.71 -29.68 7.18
C LYS A 500 -0.36 -30.09 8.18
N GLY A 501 -1.64 -29.88 7.84
CA GLY A 501 -2.77 -29.97 8.76
C GLY A 501 -2.98 -28.71 9.60
N ASP A 502 -2.26 -27.62 9.33
CA ASP A 502 -2.22 -26.41 10.17
C ASP A 502 -3.07 -25.25 9.63
N ALA A 503 -3.69 -25.39 8.46
CA ALA A 503 -4.51 -24.34 7.83
C ALA A 503 -6.03 -24.53 8.03
N ALA A 504 -6.49 -25.63 8.62
CA ALA A 504 -7.93 -25.90 8.83
C ALA A 504 -8.70 -24.75 9.53
N GLY A 505 -8.02 -23.94 10.34
CA GLY A 505 -8.57 -22.75 10.99
C GLY A 505 -9.23 -21.73 10.04
N VAL A 506 -8.79 -21.63 8.78
CA VAL A 506 -9.46 -20.74 7.81
C VAL A 506 -10.87 -21.21 7.45
N SER A 507 -11.14 -22.52 7.51
CA SER A 507 -12.50 -23.05 7.37
C SER A 507 -13.38 -22.70 8.58
N ALA A 508 -12.81 -22.57 9.78
CA ALA A 508 -13.56 -22.14 10.96
C ALA A 508 -13.98 -20.66 10.86
N VAL A 509 -13.09 -19.79 10.36
CA VAL A 509 -13.45 -18.38 10.07
C VAL A 509 -14.54 -18.32 8.99
N ALA A 510 -14.37 -19.04 7.87
CA ALA A 510 -15.38 -19.07 6.81
C ALA A 510 -16.75 -19.52 7.33
N ALA A 511 -16.80 -20.58 8.16
CA ALA A 511 -18.04 -21.07 8.75
C ALA A 511 -18.67 -20.09 9.75
N GLU A 512 -17.88 -19.37 10.56
CA GLU A 512 -18.36 -18.37 11.53
C GLU A 512 -19.13 -17.22 10.86
N TYR A 513 -18.70 -16.82 9.66
CA TYR A 513 -19.37 -15.81 8.83
C TYR A 513 -20.25 -16.42 7.71
N GLY A 514 -20.62 -17.71 7.81
CA GLY A 514 -21.56 -18.34 6.87
C GLY A 514 -21.09 -18.48 5.41
N VAL A 515 -19.79 -18.33 5.14
CA VAL A 515 -19.19 -18.64 3.82
C VAL A 515 -19.17 -20.17 3.64
N PRO A 516 -19.71 -20.71 2.53
CA PRO A 516 -19.65 -22.14 2.25
C PRO A 516 -18.21 -22.68 2.31
N THR A 517 -18.02 -23.73 3.09
CA THR A 517 -16.68 -24.25 3.39
C THR A 517 -16.70 -25.72 3.78
N ALA A 518 -15.57 -26.40 3.57
CA ALA A 518 -15.30 -27.72 4.13
C ALA A 518 -13.79 -27.98 4.20
N VAL A 519 -13.39 -28.80 5.19
CA VAL A 519 -12.12 -29.52 5.18
C VAL A 519 -12.35 -30.86 4.51
N ILE A 520 -11.55 -31.16 3.47
CA ILE A 520 -11.70 -32.30 2.57
C ILE A 520 -10.46 -33.17 2.73
N GLU A 521 -10.60 -34.30 3.41
CA GLU A 521 -9.53 -35.26 3.62
C GLU A 521 -9.36 -36.21 2.41
N ILE A 522 -8.26 -36.05 1.69
CA ILE A 522 -7.87 -36.90 0.58
C ILE A 522 -7.32 -38.23 1.10
N THR A 523 -8.22 -39.22 1.20
CA THR A 523 -7.93 -40.60 1.62
C THR A 523 -8.25 -41.60 0.49
N ALA A 524 -7.99 -42.89 0.72
CA ALA A 524 -8.15 -43.95 -0.28
C ALA A 524 -9.57 -44.10 -0.89
N GLN A 525 -10.60 -43.47 -0.30
CA GLN A 525 -11.93 -43.36 -0.92
C GLN A 525 -11.88 -42.62 -2.28
N PHE A 526 -10.92 -41.71 -2.45
CA PHE A 526 -10.66 -40.98 -3.69
C PHE A 526 -9.63 -41.69 -4.59
N SER A 527 -9.59 -43.03 -4.55
CA SER A 527 -8.73 -43.83 -5.43
C SER A 527 -8.91 -43.47 -6.91
N GLY A 528 -7.80 -43.18 -7.60
CA GLY A 528 -7.74 -42.69 -8.97
C GLY A 528 -8.18 -41.24 -9.19
N ALA A 529 -8.53 -40.45 -8.17
CA ALA A 529 -8.98 -39.06 -8.36
C ALA A 529 -7.86 -38.10 -8.78
N ALA A 530 -6.61 -38.40 -8.40
CA ALA A 530 -5.41 -37.61 -8.72
C ALA A 530 -4.58 -38.22 -9.88
N ASP A 531 -5.16 -39.17 -10.62
CA ASP A 531 -4.51 -39.88 -11.72
C ASP A 531 -4.33 -38.98 -12.95
N LEU A 532 -3.08 -38.69 -13.33
CA LEU A 532 -2.75 -37.83 -14.46
C LEU A 532 -3.29 -38.35 -15.81
N LEU A 533 -3.50 -39.66 -15.99
CA LEU A 533 -4.16 -40.21 -17.18
C LEU A 533 -5.65 -39.83 -17.27
N ARG A 534 -6.31 -39.67 -16.11
CA ARG A 534 -7.71 -39.26 -16.01
C ARG A 534 -7.86 -37.74 -15.97
N VAL A 535 -6.84 -37.06 -15.47
CA VAL A 535 -6.84 -35.63 -15.11
C VAL A 535 -6.28 -34.72 -16.19
N LEU A 536 -5.30 -35.12 -16.99
CA LEU A 536 -4.74 -34.23 -18.02
C LEU A 536 -5.42 -34.41 -19.39
N PRO A 537 -5.31 -33.43 -20.31
CA PRO A 537 -5.55 -33.65 -21.73
C PRO A 537 -4.69 -34.81 -22.27
N VAL A 538 -5.16 -35.50 -23.31
CA VAL A 538 -4.51 -36.73 -23.84
C VAL A 538 -3.02 -36.54 -24.15
N ASP A 539 -2.66 -35.43 -24.79
CA ASP A 539 -1.27 -35.15 -25.19
C ASP A 539 -0.36 -34.89 -23.98
N ASP A 540 -0.84 -34.12 -23.00
CA ASP A 540 -0.14 -33.85 -21.73
C ASP A 540 -0.03 -35.13 -20.88
N ALA A 541 -1.11 -35.90 -20.79
CA ALA A 541 -1.19 -37.15 -20.04
C ALA A 541 -0.17 -38.19 -20.53
N LEU A 542 0.03 -38.28 -21.84
CA LEU A 542 1.01 -39.17 -22.48
C LEU A 542 2.48 -38.86 -22.16
N LEU A 543 2.77 -37.64 -21.69
CA LEU A 543 4.09 -37.23 -21.20
C LEU A 543 4.18 -37.32 -19.66
N GLN A 544 3.20 -36.76 -18.98
CA GLN A 544 3.24 -36.50 -17.54
C GLN A 544 2.93 -37.75 -16.69
N ALA A 545 2.02 -38.63 -17.14
CA ALA A 545 1.67 -39.84 -16.39
C ALA A 545 2.77 -40.92 -16.39
N PRO A 546 3.48 -41.21 -17.50
CA PRO A 546 4.69 -42.05 -17.46
C PRO A 546 5.72 -41.51 -16.48
N SER A 547 5.99 -40.19 -16.50
CA SER A 547 6.87 -39.51 -15.55
C SER A 547 6.44 -39.77 -14.09
N GLN A 548 5.15 -39.65 -13.78
CA GLN A 548 4.63 -39.92 -12.43
C GLN A 548 4.81 -41.38 -11.98
N LEU A 549 4.57 -42.36 -12.86
CA LEU A 549 4.84 -43.77 -12.57
C LEU A 549 6.36 -44.02 -12.37
N MET A 550 7.20 -43.38 -13.17
CA MET A 550 8.67 -43.47 -13.05
C MET A 550 9.21 -42.83 -11.77
N LEU A 551 8.56 -41.78 -11.25
CA LEU A 551 8.85 -41.20 -9.94
C LEU A 551 8.58 -42.20 -8.82
N LEU A 552 7.42 -42.87 -8.83
CA LEU A 552 7.04 -43.86 -7.80
C LEU A 552 8.07 -45.00 -7.69
N LEU A 553 8.58 -45.49 -8.83
CA LEU A 553 9.49 -46.64 -8.87
C LEU A 553 10.80 -46.45 -8.05
N PRO A 554 11.34 -47.54 -7.46
CA PRO A 554 12.69 -47.57 -6.91
C PRO A 554 13.74 -47.17 -7.96
N PRO A 555 14.79 -46.41 -7.59
CA PRO A 555 15.80 -45.93 -8.55
C PRO A 555 16.43 -47.02 -9.42
N HIS A 556 16.67 -48.21 -8.87
CA HIS A 556 17.27 -49.34 -9.61
C HIS A 556 16.36 -49.96 -10.68
N LEU A 557 15.05 -49.70 -10.67
CA LEU A 557 14.12 -50.14 -11.72
C LEU A 557 13.91 -49.08 -12.81
N ARG A 558 14.13 -47.79 -12.53
CA ARG A 558 13.81 -46.68 -13.45
C ARG A 558 14.41 -46.88 -14.85
N GLY A 559 15.71 -47.13 -14.96
CA GLY A 559 16.39 -47.32 -16.25
C GLY A 559 15.89 -48.51 -17.09
N ALA A 560 15.20 -49.48 -16.49
CA ALA A 560 14.59 -50.61 -17.18
C ALA A 560 13.07 -50.44 -17.42
N ALA A 561 12.46 -49.44 -16.77
CA ALA A 561 11.01 -49.22 -16.76
C ALA A 561 10.51 -48.25 -17.83
N GLU A 562 11.35 -47.33 -18.32
CA GLU A 562 10.96 -46.24 -19.22
C GLU A 562 10.18 -46.72 -20.45
N ALA A 563 10.80 -47.59 -21.27
CA ALA A 563 10.17 -48.11 -22.48
C ALA A 563 8.92 -48.98 -22.20
N PRO A 564 8.92 -49.92 -21.22
CA PRO A 564 7.70 -50.61 -20.79
C PRO A 564 6.56 -49.69 -20.35
N VAL A 565 6.84 -48.69 -19.51
CA VAL A 565 5.83 -47.76 -18.97
C VAL A 565 5.27 -46.88 -20.09
N MET A 566 6.11 -46.32 -20.97
CA MET A 566 5.65 -45.54 -22.12
C MET A 566 4.81 -46.39 -23.09
N ALA A 567 5.20 -47.65 -23.35
CA ALA A 567 4.45 -48.55 -24.22
C ALA A 567 3.09 -48.93 -23.63
N ALA A 568 3.05 -49.27 -22.33
CA ALA A 568 1.82 -49.59 -21.62
C ALA A 568 0.88 -48.37 -21.53
N THR A 569 1.41 -47.16 -21.32
CA THR A 569 0.63 -45.90 -21.33
C THR A 569 0.05 -45.60 -22.70
N ARG A 570 0.82 -45.75 -23.79
CA ARG A 570 0.33 -45.60 -25.17
C ARG A 570 -0.72 -46.65 -25.56
N ALA A 571 -0.71 -47.82 -24.94
CA ALA A 571 -1.76 -48.84 -25.11
C ALA A 571 -3.01 -48.56 -24.25
N GLU A 572 -2.85 -47.96 -23.07
CA GLU A 572 -3.95 -47.66 -22.14
C GLU A 572 -4.70 -46.38 -22.50
N ILE A 573 -4.05 -45.36 -23.10
CA ILE A 573 -4.74 -44.14 -23.56
C ILE A 573 -5.83 -44.42 -24.63
N GLN A 574 -5.80 -45.61 -25.24
CA GLN A 574 -6.78 -46.10 -26.22
C GLN A 574 -7.89 -46.95 -25.57
N SER A 575 -7.91 -47.09 -24.24
CA SER A 575 -8.98 -47.77 -23.51
C SER A 575 -10.23 -46.87 -23.37
N PRO A 576 -11.42 -47.43 -23.06
CA PRO A 576 -12.63 -46.63 -22.87
C PRO A 576 -12.63 -45.72 -21.62
N ASP A 577 -11.76 -46.00 -20.64
CA ASP A 577 -11.62 -45.22 -19.40
C ASP A 577 -10.15 -45.24 -18.92
N PRO A 578 -9.23 -44.53 -19.61
CA PRO A 578 -7.79 -44.62 -19.36
C PRO A 578 -7.41 -44.33 -17.91
N SER A 579 -6.51 -45.14 -17.35
CA SER A 579 -6.02 -44.93 -15.98
C SER A 579 -4.61 -45.48 -15.78
N SER A 580 -3.87 -44.88 -14.85
CA SER A 580 -2.56 -45.38 -14.40
C SER A 580 -2.69 -46.79 -13.80
N TRP A 581 -3.83 -47.11 -13.21
CA TRP A 581 -4.16 -48.48 -12.81
C TRP A 581 -4.22 -49.45 -14.00
N GLY A 582 -4.84 -49.06 -15.12
CA GLY A 582 -4.84 -49.83 -16.37
C GLY A 582 -3.42 -50.04 -16.93
N VAL A 583 -2.54 -49.03 -16.84
CA VAL A 583 -1.11 -49.16 -17.19
C VAL A 583 -0.42 -50.20 -16.31
N ILE A 584 -0.64 -50.15 -14.99
CA ILE A 584 -0.08 -51.10 -14.02
C ILE A 584 -0.58 -52.52 -14.28
N GLN A 585 -1.88 -52.69 -14.57
CA GLN A 585 -2.45 -53.99 -14.96
C GLN A 585 -1.82 -54.56 -16.23
N ARG A 586 -1.60 -53.74 -17.27
CA ARG A 586 -0.90 -54.15 -18.51
C ARG A 586 0.56 -54.55 -18.27
N LEU A 587 1.25 -53.86 -17.36
CA LEU A 587 2.62 -54.20 -16.97
C LEU A 587 2.66 -55.55 -16.23
N CYS A 588 1.79 -55.75 -15.23
CA CYS A 588 1.65 -57.04 -14.51
C CYS A 588 1.29 -58.21 -15.44
N ALA A 589 0.52 -57.97 -16.51
CA ALA A 589 0.08 -58.96 -17.48
C ALA A 589 1.04 -59.18 -18.67
N SER A 590 2.19 -58.49 -18.71
CA SER A 590 3.13 -58.54 -19.84
C SER A 590 3.89 -59.88 -19.93
N ASP A 591 4.23 -60.32 -21.15
CA ASP A 591 5.15 -61.45 -21.36
C ASP A 591 6.60 -61.11 -20.97
N SER A 592 6.98 -59.83 -20.96
CA SER A 592 8.30 -59.36 -20.51
C SER A 592 8.42 -59.43 -18.99
N GLU A 593 9.39 -60.19 -18.50
CA GLU A 593 9.71 -60.30 -17.07
C GLU A 593 10.03 -58.93 -16.45
N THR A 594 10.84 -58.12 -17.13
CA THR A 594 11.14 -56.73 -16.73
C THR A 594 9.87 -55.90 -16.56
N ALA A 595 8.94 -55.97 -17.52
CA ALA A 595 7.68 -55.23 -17.44
C ALA A 595 6.78 -55.73 -16.30
N ARG A 596 6.74 -57.04 -16.02
CA ARG A 596 6.01 -57.60 -14.86
C ARG A 596 6.59 -57.12 -13.54
N THR A 597 7.91 -57.17 -13.37
CA THR A 597 8.59 -56.68 -12.15
C THR A 597 8.31 -55.21 -11.91
N VAL A 598 8.33 -54.38 -12.96
CA VAL A 598 7.94 -52.96 -12.90
C VAL A 598 6.46 -52.79 -12.54
N GLY A 599 5.57 -53.60 -13.13
CA GLY A 599 4.13 -53.59 -12.82
C GLY A 599 3.83 -53.93 -11.36
N PHE A 600 4.43 -54.99 -10.82
CA PHE A 600 4.26 -55.37 -9.42
C PHE A 600 4.86 -54.31 -8.47
N ALA A 601 6.05 -53.78 -8.76
CA ALA A 601 6.65 -52.72 -7.95
C ALA A 601 5.86 -51.41 -7.95
N LEU A 602 5.10 -51.12 -9.01
CA LEU A 602 4.11 -50.03 -9.01
C LEU A 602 2.86 -50.40 -8.21
N ARG A 603 2.33 -51.62 -8.41
CA ARG A 603 1.14 -52.13 -7.73
C ARG A 603 1.25 -52.05 -6.21
N ASP A 604 2.36 -52.54 -5.66
CA ASP A 604 2.63 -52.55 -4.22
C ASP A 604 2.62 -51.14 -3.60
N LEU A 605 2.92 -50.09 -4.41
CA LEU A 605 2.88 -48.70 -3.98
C LEU A 605 1.48 -48.09 -4.12
N VAL A 606 0.71 -48.43 -5.15
CA VAL A 606 -0.63 -47.85 -5.38
C VAL A 606 -1.76 -48.57 -4.63
N GLU A 607 -1.51 -49.75 -4.06
CA GLU A 607 -2.42 -50.37 -3.08
C GLU A 607 -2.23 -49.78 -1.65
N THR A 608 -1.36 -48.78 -1.49
CA THR A 608 -1.25 -47.97 -0.25
C THR A 608 -2.23 -46.79 -0.22
N GLY A 609 -2.42 -46.19 0.97
CA GLY A 609 -3.38 -45.10 1.22
C GLY A 609 -3.38 -43.98 0.17
N LEU A 610 -2.34 -43.12 0.16
CA LEU A 610 -2.25 -42.04 -0.85
C LEU A 610 -1.85 -42.57 -2.24
N GLY A 611 -1.17 -43.71 -2.34
CA GLY A 611 -0.84 -44.32 -3.63
C GLY A 611 -2.08 -44.68 -4.45
N SER A 612 -3.16 -45.08 -3.79
CA SER A 612 -4.44 -45.38 -4.45
C SER A 612 -5.06 -44.14 -5.09
N VAL A 613 -4.97 -42.97 -4.43
CA VAL A 613 -5.45 -41.69 -4.96
C VAL A 613 -4.71 -41.31 -6.26
N VAL A 614 -3.42 -41.61 -6.32
CA VAL A 614 -2.51 -41.30 -7.44
C VAL A 614 -2.70 -42.21 -8.65
N ALA A 615 -2.83 -43.52 -8.45
CA ALA A 615 -2.81 -44.50 -9.54
C ALA A 615 -3.48 -45.85 -9.20
N GLY A 616 -4.32 -45.89 -8.17
CA GLY A 616 -5.16 -47.04 -7.82
C GLY A 616 -6.42 -47.15 -8.68
N PRO A 617 -7.25 -48.20 -8.48
CA PRO A 617 -8.49 -48.42 -9.24
C PRO A 617 -9.46 -47.23 -9.07
N PRO A 618 -9.97 -46.61 -10.15
CA PRO A 618 -10.82 -45.43 -10.05
C PRO A 618 -12.12 -45.69 -9.27
N SER A 619 -12.36 -44.93 -8.19
CA SER A 619 -13.60 -45.04 -7.38
C SER A 619 -14.79 -44.26 -7.96
N GLY A 620 -14.54 -43.37 -8.92
CA GLY A 620 -15.55 -42.50 -9.54
C GLY A 620 -15.93 -41.27 -8.72
N LEU A 621 -15.43 -41.12 -7.49
CA LEU A 621 -15.69 -39.94 -6.65
C LEU A 621 -14.88 -38.72 -7.11
N SER A 622 -15.50 -37.53 -7.09
CA SER A 622 -14.86 -36.24 -7.35
C SER A 622 -14.87 -35.41 -6.06
N SER A 623 -13.69 -35.16 -5.49
CA SER A 623 -13.50 -34.67 -4.12
C SER A 623 -13.84 -33.19 -3.85
N LEU A 624 -13.84 -32.32 -4.87
CA LEU A 624 -14.15 -30.88 -4.72
C LEU A 624 -15.52 -30.56 -5.31
N THR A 625 -16.30 -29.76 -4.56
CA THR A 625 -17.51 -29.10 -5.04
C THR A 625 -17.16 -27.91 -5.94
N THR A 626 -18.11 -27.53 -6.80
CA THR A 626 -17.98 -26.44 -7.77
C THR A 626 -18.62 -25.14 -7.31
N ASN A 627 -19.11 -25.08 -6.08
CA ASN A 627 -19.77 -23.91 -5.50
C ASN A 627 -18.75 -22.86 -5.04
N PRO A 628 -19.05 -21.55 -5.16
CA PRO A 628 -18.30 -20.50 -4.47
C PRO A 628 -18.14 -20.80 -2.97
N GLY A 629 -17.03 -20.39 -2.39
CA GLY A 629 -16.65 -20.78 -1.03
C GLY A 629 -15.18 -21.16 -0.91
N LEU A 630 -14.78 -21.53 0.31
CA LEU A 630 -13.40 -21.84 0.69
C LEU A 630 -13.25 -23.33 1.01
N TRP A 631 -12.35 -24.02 0.34
CA TRP A 631 -12.28 -25.48 0.36
C TRP A 631 -10.86 -25.94 0.75
N VAL A 632 -10.66 -26.28 2.02
CA VAL A 632 -9.36 -26.75 2.52
C VAL A 632 -9.19 -28.22 2.16
N VAL A 633 -8.16 -28.55 1.41
CA VAL A 633 -7.85 -29.91 0.93
C VAL A 633 -6.65 -30.44 1.69
N GLN A 634 -6.89 -31.32 2.64
CA GLN A 634 -5.86 -32.00 3.43
C GLN A 634 -5.54 -33.37 2.84
N MET A 635 -4.31 -33.84 3.04
CA MET A 635 -3.88 -35.19 2.66
C MET A 635 -3.36 -35.92 3.92
N PRO A 636 -4.23 -36.60 4.70
CA PRO A 636 -3.81 -37.33 5.88
C PRO A 636 -2.74 -38.39 5.57
N GLY A 637 -1.66 -38.40 6.34
CA GLY A 637 -0.51 -39.30 6.11
C GLY A 637 0.43 -38.86 4.98
N LEU A 638 0.27 -37.66 4.43
CA LEU A 638 1.20 -37.10 3.44
C LEU A 638 2.60 -36.93 4.05
N THR A 639 3.53 -37.78 3.62
CA THR A 639 4.96 -37.62 3.90
C THR A 639 5.58 -36.93 2.69
N LEU A 640 6.12 -35.73 2.88
CA LEU A 640 6.84 -34.98 1.85
C LEU A 640 8.35 -35.10 2.09
N PRO A 641 9.18 -35.14 1.04
CA PRO A 641 10.62 -35.15 1.18
C PRO A 641 11.13 -33.86 1.82
N SER A 642 12.22 -33.98 2.60
CA SER A 642 12.88 -32.81 3.18
C SER A 642 13.20 -31.74 2.12
N PRO A 643 13.06 -30.43 2.44
CA PRO A 643 13.54 -29.32 1.62
C PRO A 643 15.01 -29.41 1.19
N GLU A 644 15.83 -30.28 1.79
CA GLU A 644 17.23 -30.53 1.39
C GLU A 644 17.46 -31.87 0.64
N SER A 645 16.55 -32.86 0.73
CA SER A 645 16.73 -34.17 0.07
C SER A 645 16.66 -34.14 -1.46
N ALA A 646 17.60 -34.81 -2.13
CA ALA A 646 17.63 -34.99 -3.59
C ALA A 646 16.61 -36.07 -4.08
N PRO A 647 16.03 -35.96 -5.29
CA PRO A 647 15.00 -36.90 -5.79
C PRO A 647 15.37 -38.39 -5.85
N GLU A 648 16.67 -38.70 -5.79
CA GLU A 648 17.23 -40.06 -5.78
C GLU A 648 17.21 -40.69 -4.38
N SER A 649 17.25 -39.88 -3.31
CA SER A 649 17.26 -40.37 -1.92
C SER A 649 15.87 -40.48 -1.30
N TRP A 650 14.82 -39.97 -1.96
CA TRP A 650 13.44 -40.02 -1.47
C TRP A 650 12.96 -41.46 -1.27
N SER A 651 12.49 -41.76 -0.07
CA SER A 651 11.88 -43.04 0.32
C SER A 651 10.57 -43.29 -0.44
N PRO A 652 10.06 -44.55 -0.50
CA PRO A 652 8.84 -44.86 -1.25
C PRO A 652 7.63 -44.01 -0.87
N ILE A 653 7.47 -43.68 0.42
CA ILE A 653 6.34 -42.87 0.90
C ILE A 653 6.49 -41.38 0.53
N GLU A 654 7.70 -40.82 0.54
CA GLU A 654 7.97 -39.45 0.06
C GLU A 654 7.69 -39.32 -1.45
N ARG A 655 8.01 -40.36 -2.24
CA ARG A 655 7.72 -40.38 -3.69
C ARG A 655 6.22 -40.51 -3.99
N VAL A 656 5.50 -41.30 -3.19
CA VAL A 656 4.02 -41.35 -3.22
C VAL A 656 3.41 -40.00 -2.82
N GLY A 657 3.94 -39.34 -1.79
CA GLY A 657 3.48 -38.01 -1.35
C GLY A 657 3.65 -36.93 -2.41
N MET A 658 4.82 -36.87 -3.06
CA MET A 658 5.05 -35.93 -4.17
C MET A 658 4.18 -36.21 -5.40
N ALA A 659 3.90 -37.48 -5.71
CA ALA A 659 2.97 -37.84 -6.77
C ALA A 659 1.52 -37.45 -6.41
N CYS A 660 1.12 -37.58 -5.13
CA CYS A 660 -0.18 -37.14 -4.64
C CYS A 660 -0.35 -35.61 -4.74
N LEU A 661 0.67 -34.85 -4.32
CA LEU A 661 0.69 -33.38 -4.44
C LEU A 661 0.55 -32.92 -5.90
N ARG A 662 1.34 -33.50 -6.81
CA ARG A 662 1.28 -33.22 -8.26
C ARG A 662 -0.09 -33.54 -8.86
N GLY A 663 -0.61 -34.73 -8.57
CA GLY A 663 -1.93 -35.17 -9.05
C GLY A 663 -3.09 -34.32 -8.53
N CYS A 664 -3.08 -33.97 -7.23
CA CYS A 664 -4.08 -33.09 -6.63
C CYS A 664 -4.04 -31.69 -7.25
N LEU A 665 -2.85 -31.11 -7.44
CA LEU A 665 -2.71 -29.81 -8.10
C LEU A 665 -3.16 -29.85 -9.57
N ALA A 666 -2.88 -30.93 -10.31
CA ALA A 666 -3.33 -31.08 -11.70
C ALA A 666 -4.87 -31.18 -11.76
N TRP A 667 -5.46 -31.89 -10.80
CA TRP A 667 -6.89 -32.08 -10.68
C TRP A 667 -7.62 -30.78 -10.27
N MET A 668 -7.03 -29.97 -9.40
CA MET A 668 -7.52 -28.60 -9.15
C MET A 668 -7.50 -27.79 -10.44
N VAL A 669 -6.38 -27.73 -11.16
CA VAL A 669 -6.23 -26.94 -12.40
C VAL A 669 -7.19 -27.38 -13.50
N ARG A 670 -7.46 -28.68 -13.66
CA ARG A 670 -8.54 -29.14 -14.56
C ARG A 670 -9.91 -28.70 -14.06
N THR A 671 -10.17 -28.79 -12.75
CA THR A 671 -11.44 -28.38 -12.15
C THR A 671 -11.70 -26.90 -12.38
N THR A 672 -10.72 -26.03 -12.13
CA THR A 672 -10.66 -24.60 -12.51
C THR A 672 -11.09 -24.34 -13.96
N GLY A 673 -10.70 -25.22 -14.90
CA GLY A 673 -10.96 -25.08 -16.34
C GLY A 673 -12.27 -25.68 -16.87
N ARG A 674 -13.07 -26.37 -16.04
CA ARG A 674 -14.34 -26.96 -16.52
C ARG A 674 -15.37 -25.89 -16.90
N ARG A 675 -16.40 -26.30 -17.66
CA ARG A 675 -17.40 -25.36 -18.21
C ARG A 675 -18.22 -24.69 -17.11
N GLU A 676 -18.52 -25.38 -16.02
CA GLU A 676 -19.28 -24.85 -14.87
C GLU A 676 -18.57 -23.72 -14.10
N PHE A 677 -17.26 -23.54 -14.26
CA PHE A 677 -16.47 -22.47 -13.65
C PHE A 677 -16.20 -21.27 -14.57
N ARG A 678 -16.75 -21.24 -15.79
CA ARG A 678 -16.56 -20.10 -16.70
C ARG A 678 -17.29 -18.86 -16.18
N GLY A 679 -16.63 -17.71 -16.18
CA GLY A 679 -17.19 -16.46 -15.66
C GLY A 679 -17.26 -16.37 -14.13
N ARG A 680 -16.58 -17.26 -13.38
CA ARG A 680 -16.44 -17.18 -11.92
C ARG A 680 -14.99 -16.87 -11.54
N SER A 681 -14.80 -16.04 -10.51
CA SER A 681 -13.50 -15.83 -9.87
C SER A 681 -13.01 -17.10 -9.20
N LYS A 682 -11.69 -17.36 -9.25
CA LYS A 682 -11.04 -18.57 -8.75
C LYS A 682 -9.68 -18.20 -8.18
N VAL A 683 -9.36 -18.67 -6.97
CA VAL A 683 -8.08 -18.39 -6.30
C VAL A 683 -7.54 -19.69 -5.71
N VAL A 684 -6.52 -20.26 -6.33
CA VAL A 684 -5.93 -21.56 -5.93
C VAL A 684 -4.73 -21.31 -5.03
N ILE A 685 -4.81 -21.73 -3.76
CA ILE A 685 -3.75 -21.54 -2.76
C ILE A 685 -2.89 -22.80 -2.65
N VAL A 686 -1.59 -22.67 -2.92
CA VAL A 686 -0.60 -23.75 -2.98
C VAL A 686 0.63 -23.37 -2.14
N PRO A 687 0.80 -23.91 -0.92
CA PRO A 687 1.97 -23.64 -0.10
C PRO A 687 3.16 -24.54 -0.44
N GLU A 688 4.33 -24.14 0.04
CA GLU A 688 5.62 -24.84 -0.07
C GLU A 688 5.99 -25.29 -1.50
N VAL A 689 5.75 -24.44 -2.52
CA VAL A 689 5.96 -24.80 -3.95
C VAL A 689 7.41 -25.19 -4.29
N HIS A 690 8.38 -24.82 -3.45
CA HIS A 690 9.78 -25.25 -3.55
C HIS A 690 9.97 -26.78 -3.54
N LEU A 691 8.99 -27.56 -3.06
CA LEU A 691 9.02 -29.02 -3.13
C LEU A 691 8.81 -29.53 -4.56
N LEU A 692 8.05 -28.80 -5.39
CA LEU A 692 7.81 -29.14 -6.79
C LEU A 692 8.98 -28.73 -7.69
N THR A 693 9.60 -27.57 -7.42
CA THR A 693 10.73 -27.05 -8.22
C THR A 693 11.98 -27.95 -8.21
N LYS A 694 12.10 -28.84 -7.21
CA LYS A 694 13.18 -29.84 -7.09
C LYS A 694 13.27 -30.86 -8.22
N THR A 695 12.23 -31.01 -9.04
CA THR A 695 12.20 -32.00 -10.12
C THR A 695 11.95 -31.30 -11.45
N PRO A 696 12.60 -31.70 -12.57
CA PRO A 696 12.35 -31.10 -13.88
C PRO A 696 10.86 -31.14 -14.28
N ASP A 697 10.16 -32.21 -13.92
CA ASP A 697 8.73 -32.38 -14.17
C ASP A 697 7.88 -31.43 -13.31
N GLY A 698 8.15 -31.32 -11.99
CA GLY A 698 7.43 -30.43 -11.09
C GLY A 698 7.69 -28.94 -11.36
N ALA A 699 8.91 -28.61 -11.78
CA ALA A 699 9.27 -27.30 -12.32
C ALA A 699 8.48 -26.95 -13.59
N SER A 700 8.50 -27.83 -14.59
CA SER A 700 7.75 -27.66 -15.85
C SER A 700 6.24 -27.56 -15.61
N PHE A 701 5.74 -28.28 -14.61
CA PHE A 701 4.34 -28.31 -14.22
C PHE A 701 3.88 -27.00 -13.53
N LEU A 702 4.71 -26.41 -12.66
CA LEU A 702 4.45 -25.06 -12.11
C LEU A 702 4.47 -23.99 -13.20
N ASP A 703 5.44 -24.03 -14.11
CA ASP A 703 5.57 -23.10 -15.24
C ASP A 703 4.36 -23.19 -16.20
N TYR A 704 3.88 -24.41 -16.49
CA TYR A 704 2.62 -24.64 -17.22
C TYR A 704 1.41 -24.02 -16.50
N ILE A 705 1.27 -24.27 -15.19
CA ILE A 705 0.12 -23.78 -14.40
C ILE A 705 0.11 -22.24 -14.36
N ALA A 706 1.27 -21.61 -14.19
CA ALA A 706 1.39 -20.15 -14.21
C ALA A 706 0.88 -19.54 -15.53
N ARG A 707 1.36 -20.05 -16.67
CA ARG A 707 0.92 -19.60 -18.02
C ARG A 707 -0.57 -19.83 -18.26
N VAL A 708 -1.13 -20.93 -17.75
CA VAL A 708 -2.52 -21.35 -18.00
C VAL A 708 -3.52 -20.70 -17.04
N GLY A 709 -3.12 -20.26 -15.85
CA GLY A 709 -4.00 -19.62 -14.85
C GLY A 709 -4.83 -18.47 -15.43
N ARG A 710 -4.17 -17.53 -16.14
CA ARG A 710 -4.81 -16.44 -16.89
C ARG A 710 -5.87 -16.94 -17.88
N ALA A 711 -5.56 -17.96 -18.67
CA ALA A 711 -6.48 -18.53 -19.67
C ALA A 711 -7.69 -19.26 -19.05
N LEU A 712 -7.56 -19.75 -17.81
CA LEU A 712 -8.67 -20.34 -17.06
C LEU A 712 -9.47 -19.31 -16.24
N GLY A 713 -9.04 -18.03 -16.20
CA GLY A 713 -9.63 -17.02 -15.33
C GLY A 713 -9.40 -17.32 -13.86
N ALA A 714 -8.19 -17.72 -13.49
CA ALA A 714 -7.84 -18.13 -12.13
C ALA A 714 -6.54 -17.49 -11.66
N SER A 715 -6.57 -17.02 -10.42
CA SER A 715 -5.39 -16.57 -9.70
C SER A 715 -4.72 -17.71 -8.96
N LEU A 716 -3.41 -17.61 -8.85
CA LEU A 716 -2.55 -18.55 -8.15
C LEU A 716 -1.96 -17.82 -6.94
N VAL A 717 -2.12 -18.39 -5.76
CA VAL A 717 -1.52 -17.88 -4.52
C VAL A 717 -0.52 -18.92 -4.06
N LEU A 718 0.77 -18.62 -4.27
CA LEU A 718 1.86 -19.54 -4.01
C LEU A 718 2.62 -19.12 -2.75
N ASP A 719 3.07 -20.08 -1.95
CA ASP A 719 3.93 -19.83 -0.77
C ASP A 719 5.27 -20.61 -0.91
N THR A 720 6.39 -19.97 -0.59
CA THR A 720 7.73 -20.58 -0.72
C THR A 720 8.76 -20.02 0.27
N GLN A 721 9.84 -20.77 0.48
CA GLN A 721 11.00 -20.38 1.30
C GLN A 721 12.28 -20.25 0.46
N ASP A 722 12.22 -20.59 -0.83
CA ASP A 722 13.36 -20.60 -1.76
C ASP A 722 13.09 -19.70 -2.98
N PRO A 723 13.62 -18.46 -3.01
CA PRO A 723 13.57 -17.59 -4.19
C PRO A 723 14.47 -18.06 -5.34
N ALA A 724 15.59 -18.73 -5.06
CA ALA A 724 16.55 -19.16 -6.08
C ALA A 724 15.99 -20.30 -6.95
N SER A 725 15.02 -21.08 -6.47
CA SER A 725 14.21 -21.97 -7.30
C SER A 725 13.17 -21.25 -8.16
N ILE A 726 12.62 -20.11 -7.71
CA ILE A 726 11.61 -19.36 -8.46
C ILE A 726 12.23 -18.66 -9.67
N LEU A 727 13.39 -18.02 -9.51
CA LEU A 727 14.13 -17.37 -10.61
C LEU A 727 14.48 -18.31 -11.77
N LYS A 728 14.59 -19.62 -11.49
CA LYS A 728 14.87 -20.66 -12.50
C LYS A 728 13.63 -21.03 -13.34
N LEU A 729 12.46 -20.45 -13.06
CA LEU A 729 11.19 -20.68 -13.74
C LEU A 729 10.71 -19.37 -14.42
N PRO A 730 11.25 -19.00 -15.59
CA PRO A 730 10.95 -17.70 -16.21
C PRO A 730 9.46 -17.49 -16.50
N GLY A 731 8.72 -18.52 -16.94
CA GLY A 731 7.28 -18.42 -17.18
C GLY A 731 6.42 -18.37 -15.92
N LEU A 732 7.00 -18.66 -14.74
CA LEU A 732 6.40 -18.32 -13.44
C LEU A 732 6.73 -16.87 -13.07
N VAL A 733 8.00 -16.45 -13.18
CA VAL A 733 8.45 -15.08 -12.86
C VAL A 733 7.67 -14.04 -13.68
N GLU A 734 7.51 -14.28 -14.99
CA GLU A 734 6.69 -13.49 -15.93
C GLU A 734 5.21 -13.38 -15.53
N GLN A 735 4.72 -14.14 -14.55
CA GLN A 735 3.33 -14.14 -14.10
C GLN A 735 3.12 -13.66 -12.65
N ILE A 736 4.19 -13.28 -11.92
CA ILE A 736 4.10 -12.75 -10.56
C ILE A 736 3.69 -11.28 -10.59
N THR A 737 2.39 -11.00 -10.44
CA THR A 737 1.85 -9.64 -10.32
C THR A 737 2.00 -9.06 -8.92
N THR A 738 2.26 -9.89 -7.91
CA THR A 738 2.32 -9.43 -6.51
C THR A 738 3.23 -10.35 -5.70
N LEU A 739 4.14 -9.75 -4.93
CA LEU A 739 5.11 -10.47 -4.11
C LEU A 739 5.08 -9.91 -2.68
N PHE A 740 4.84 -10.77 -1.69
CA PHE A 740 4.97 -10.47 -0.27
C PHE A 740 6.25 -11.13 0.26
N ALA A 741 7.29 -10.33 0.44
CA ALA A 741 8.65 -10.71 0.78
C ALA A 741 8.93 -10.55 2.28
N PHE A 742 8.98 -11.68 2.99
CA PHE A 742 9.31 -11.81 4.40
C PHE A 742 10.80 -12.18 4.58
N SER A 743 11.33 -11.95 5.78
CA SER A 743 12.77 -12.05 6.02
C SER A 743 13.40 -13.43 5.74
N LEU A 744 14.62 -13.40 5.18
CA LEU A 744 15.47 -14.55 4.88
C LEU A 744 16.78 -14.51 5.68
N ARG A 745 17.62 -15.55 5.55
CA ARG A 745 18.91 -15.66 6.26
C ARG A 745 20.11 -15.90 5.34
N SER A 746 20.03 -16.80 4.37
CA SER A 746 21.15 -17.01 3.42
C SER A 746 21.35 -15.75 2.56
N ARG A 747 22.60 -15.42 2.24
CA ARG A 747 22.94 -14.32 1.32
C ARG A 747 22.37 -14.57 -0.07
N GLU A 748 22.63 -15.74 -0.64
CA GLU A 748 22.09 -16.16 -1.95
C GLU A 748 20.57 -16.03 -2.04
N GLN A 749 19.85 -16.41 -0.98
CA GLN A 749 18.39 -16.28 -0.94
C GLN A 749 17.93 -14.82 -0.80
N VAL A 750 18.63 -13.99 -0.03
CA VAL A 750 18.34 -12.54 0.06
C VAL A 750 18.60 -11.86 -1.29
N ASP A 751 19.71 -12.17 -1.94
CA ASP A 751 20.09 -11.59 -3.23
C ASP A 751 19.10 -11.99 -4.34
N SER A 752 18.67 -13.27 -4.34
CA SER A 752 17.59 -13.76 -5.22
C SER A 752 16.22 -13.12 -4.93
N LEU A 753 15.93 -12.76 -3.68
CA LEU A 753 14.68 -12.08 -3.32
C LEU A 753 14.71 -10.59 -3.74
N LEU A 754 15.86 -9.94 -3.67
CA LEU A 754 16.04 -8.57 -4.15
C LEU A 754 15.85 -8.49 -5.67
N GLU A 755 16.32 -9.50 -6.42
CA GLU A 755 16.04 -9.64 -7.86
C GLU A 755 14.53 -9.76 -8.15
N LEU A 756 13.79 -10.60 -7.42
CA LEU A 756 12.32 -10.73 -7.54
C LEU A 756 11.53 -9.46 -7.10
N LEU A 757 12.16 -8.59 -6.30
CA LEU A 757 11.63 -7.28 -5.90
C LEU A 757 12.04 -6.15 -6.86
N GLY A 758 12.93 -6.39 -7.84
CA GLY A 758 13.48 -5.34 -8.70
C GLY A 758 14.38 -4.35 -7.97
N ARG A 759 15.05 -4.76 -6.87
CA ARG A 759 15.87 -3.91 -6.01
C ARG A 759 17.34 -4.37 -6.03
N PRO A 760 18.34 -3.47 -5.88
CA PRO A 760 19.74 -3.83 -6.07
C PRO A 760 20.30 -4.65 -4.89
N GLN A 761 21.25 -5.54 -5.19
CA GLN A 761 21.87 -6.47 -4.23
C GLN A 761 22.97 -5.80 -3.38
N THR A 762 22.65 -4.67 -2.74
CA THR A 762 23.58 -3.88 -1.90
C THR A 762 23.29 -4.04 -0.41
N ALA A 763 24.27 -3.72 0.44
CA ALA A 763 24.19 -3.94 1.89
C ALA A 763 22.96 -3.30 2.59
N PRO A 764 22.49 -2.09 2.24
CA PRO A 764 21.25 -1.53 2.82
C PRO A 764 20.02 -2.40 2.53
N TYR A 765 19.80 -2.77 1.27
CA TYR A 765 18.67 -3.61 0.84
C TYR A 765 18.76 -5.03 1.41
N GLN A 766 19.96 -5.62 1.47
CA GLN A 766 20.19 -6.91 2.13
C GLN A 766 19.88 -6.84 3.63
N THR A 767 20.20 -5.73 4.29
CA THR A 767 19.93 -5.50 5.73
C THR A 767 18.43 -5.34 5.98
N LEU A 768 17.73 -4.56 5.15
CA LEU A 768 16.27 -4.41 5.19
C LEU A 768 15.56 -5.76 5.10
N VAL A 769 15.89 -6.59 4.10
CA VAL A 769 15.29 -7.93 3.91
C VAL A 769 15.57 -8.83 5.13
N ARG A 770 16.75 -8.75 5.75
CA ARG A 770 17.05 -9.52 6.98
C ARG A 770 16.22 -9.00 8.18
N GLY A 771 16.03 -7.68 8.27
CA GLY A 771 15.38 -6.98 9.37
C GLY A 771 13.85 -6.95 9.35
N ILE A 772 13.19 -7.16 8.21
CA ILE A 772 11.73 -6.94 8.02
C ILE A 772 10.77 -7.81 8.87
N ASN A 773 11.26 -8.66 9.78
CA ASN A 773 10.43 -9.32 10.80
C ASN A 773 10.99 -9.18 12.22
N THR A 774 11.78 -8.14 12.47
CA THR A 774 12.28 -7.76 13.79
C THR A 774 11.38 -6.65 14.33
N ALA A 775 10.87 -6.80 15.55
CA ALA A 775 10.12 -5.73 16.22
C ALA A 775 11.06 -4.61 16.71
N ALA A 776 10.53 -3.42 17.00
CA ALA A 776 11.32 -2.27 17.46
C ALA A 776 12.24 -2.56 18.66
N ASN A 777 11.83 -3.47 19.56
CA ASN A 777 12.64 -3.91 20.70
C ASN A 777 13.87 -4.79 20.35
N GLY A 778 14.12 -5.07 19.06
CA GLY A 778 15.24 -5.86 18.54
C GLY A 778 15.21 -7.37 18.88
N LYS A 779 14.31 -7.79 19.79
CA LYS A 779 14.36 -9.10 20.48
C LYS A 779 13.21 -10.03 20.13
N SER A 780 12.16 -9.52 19.48
CA SER A 780 10.93 -10.27 19.18
C SER A 780 10.56 -10.25 17.69
N ILE A 781 9.74 -11.22 17.28
CA ILE A 781 9.36 -11.41 15.87
C ILE A 781 8.14 -10.54 15.55
N ARG A 782 8.31 -9.61 14.62
CA ARG A 782 7.18 -8.89 14.01
C ARG A 782 6.56 -9.76 12.91
N HIS A 783 5.61 -10.59 13.28
CA HIS A 783 4.84 -11.41 12.35
C HIS A 783 3.99 -10.53 11.42
N GLY A 784 3.84 -10.92 10.15
CA GLY A 784 3.06 -10.18 9.17
C GLY A 784 3.75 -8.95 8.56
N HIS A 785 4.89 -8.50 9.09
CA HIS A 785 5.69 -7.43 8.46
C HIS A 785 6.48 -7.99 7.26
N CYS A 786 6.46 -7.28 6.14
CA CYS A 786 7.05 -7.72 4.88
C CYS A 786 7.37 -6.52 3.97
N ILE A 787 8.13 -6.76 2.91
CA ILE A 787 8.19 -5.88 1.74
C ILE A 787 7.16 -6.40 0.74
N MET A 788 6.28 -5.55 0.24
CA MET A 788 5.38 -5.88 -0.86
C MET A 788 5.95 -5.30 -2.16
N ARG A 789 5.83 -6.03 -3.28
CA ARG A 789 5.83 -5.48 -4.64
C ARG A 789 4.45 -5.72 -5.23
N ASP A 790 3.84 -4.71 -5.85
CA ASP A 790 2.52 -4.83 -6.47
C ASP A 790 2.55 -4.94 -8.00
N ARG A 791 1.37 -4.82 -8.62
CA ARG A 791 1.13 -5.00 -10.07
C ARG A 791 1.73 -3.90 -10.95
N TRP A 792 2.22 -2.80 -10.35
CA TRP A 792 2.88 -1.70 -11.04
C TRP A 792 4.41 -1.69 -10.78
N ASP A 793 4.93 -2.76 -10.19
CA ASP A 793 6.32 -2.91 -9.72
C ASP A 793 6.77 -1.87 -8.67
N GLU A 794 5.81 -1.13 -8.08
CA GLU A 794 6.03 -0.27 -6.92
C GLU A 794 6.32 -1.17 -5.68
N VAL A 795 7.27 -0.78 -4.82
CA VAL A 795 7.79 -1.62 -3.71
C VAL A 795 7.77 -0.87 -2.38
N ALA A 796 7.10 -1.39 -1.34
CA ALA A 796 6.94 -0.71 -0.04
C ALA A 796 6.93 -1.68 1.14
N THR A 797 7.13 -1.19 2.37
CA THR A 797 7.01 -2.01 3.58
C THR A 797 5.57 -2.05 4.11
N VAL A 798 5.09 -3.25 4.45
CA VAL A 798 3.68 -3.52 4.77
C VAL A 798 3.56 -4.43 6.00
N GLN A 799 2.70 -4.06 6.95
CA GLN A 799 2.23 -4.92 8.03
C GLN A 799 0.88 -5.54 7.63
N ILE A 800 0.83 -6.85 7.46
CA ILE A 800 -0.42 -7.62 7.36
C ILE A 800 -1.18 -7.50 8.69
N ASP A 801 -2.46 -7.15 8.66
CA ASP A 801 -3.31 -6.95 9.84
C ASP A 801 -4.48 -7.95 9.86
N ILE A 802 -4.76 -8.53 11.02
CA ILE A 802 -5.85 -9.50 11.20
C ILE A 802 -7.08 -8.77 11.76
N PRO A 803 -8.29 -8.90 11.15
CA PRO A 803 -9.45 -8.05 11.48
C PRO A 803 -9.86 -8.03 12.95
N SER A 804 -9.64 -9.11 13.72
CA SER A 804 -9.94 -9.13 15.15
C SER A 804 -9.15 -10.20 15.89
N GLN A 805 -9.10 -10.10 17.22
CA GLN A 805 -8.53 -11.15 18.08
C GLN A 805 -9.23 -12.51 17.91
N ARG A 806 -10.54 -12.51 17.59
CA ARG A 806 -11.29 -13.73 17.30
C ARG A 806 -10.81 -14.42 16.02
N VAL A 807 -10.66 -13.66 14.93
CA VAL A 807 -10.10 -14.17 13.67
C VAL A 807 -8.65 -14.59 13.86
N ALA A 808 -7.86 -13.83 14.64
CA ALA A 808 -6.46 -14.17 14.95
C ALA A 808 -6.32 -15.47 15.77
N ALA A 809 -7.27 -15.78 16.66
CA ALA A 809 -7.31 -17.04 17.39
C ALA A 809 -7.68 -18.23 16.48
N LEU A 810 -8.64 -18.05 15.57
CA LEU A 810 -9.05 -19.08 14.61
C LEU A 810 -7.99 -19.36 13.52
N LEU A 811 -7.21 -18.35 13.12
CA LEU A 811 -6.13 -18.49 12.12
C LEU A 811 -4.77 -18.91 12.71
N ARG A 812 -4.72 -19.46 13.93
CA ARG A 812 -3.48 -19.97 14.54
C ARG A 812 -3.01 -21.25 13.85
N THR A 813 -1.91 -21.17 13.11
CA THR A 813 -1.23 -22.33 12.50
C THR A 813 -0.09 -22.89 13.36
N THR A 814 0.00 -22.48 14.63
CA THR A 814 0.99 -22.99 15.60
C THR A 814 0.43 -24.24 16.30
N PRO A 815 1.13 -25.40 16.28
CA PRO A 815 0.61 -26.62 16.90
C PRO A 815 0.31 -26.46 18.39
N GLU A 816 -0.95 -26.64 18.79
CA GLU A 816 -1.37 -26.62 20.18
C GLU A 816 -1.05 -27.97 20.86
N SER A 817 0.13 -28.06 21.49
CA SER A 817 0.25 -28.86 22.69
C SER A 817 -0.64 -28.23 23.75
N GLU A 818 -1.70 -28.94 24.17
CA GLU A 818 -2.86 -28.44 24.92
C GLU A 818 -3.90 -27.67 24.08
N HIS A 819 -4.83 -28.39 23.44
CA HIS A 819 -6.24 -28.47 23.89
C HIS A 819 -7.00 -29.62 23.17
N ALA A 820 -8.17 -30.00 23.69
CA ALA A 820 -8.92 -31.17 23.22
C ALA A 820 -9.89 -30.84 22.07
N THR A 821 -9.69 -31.48 20.92
CA THR A 821 -10.59 -31.36 19.75
C THR A 821 -11.95 -32.02 20.00
N THR A 822 -13.00 -31.20 20.10
CA THR A 822 -14.37 -31.66 19.87
C THR A 822 -14.63 -31.67 18.36
N PRO A 823 -14.97 -32.82 17.73
CA PRO A 823 -15.10 -32.89 16.28
C PRO A 823 -16.34 -32.12 15.79
N THR A 824 -16.11 -31.11 14.95
CA THR A 824 -17.18 -30.37 14.28
C THR A 824 -17.93 -31.30 13.32
N HIS A 825 -19.23 -31.50 13.54
CA HIS A 825 -20.04 -32.42 12.73
C HIS A 825 -20.12 -31.95 11.26
N GLN A 826 -19.77 -32.82 10.32
CA GLN A 826 -19.93 -32.54 8.90
C GLN A 826 -21.42 -32.32 8.57
N ALA A 827 -21.75 -31.16 7.99
CA ALA A 827 -23.09 -30.85 7.50
C ALA A 827 -23.09 -30.87 5.96
N ILE A 828 -23.07 -32.07 5.37
CA ILE A 828 -23.32 -32.23 3.93
C ILE A 828 -24.84 -32.12 3.71
N PRO A 829 -25.35 -31.12 2.95
CA PRO A 829 -26.77 -31.09 2.60
C PRO A 829 -27.09 -32.24 1.66
N ALA A 830 -27.87 -33.21 2.15
CA ALA A 830 -28.31 -34.33 1.34
C ALA A 830 -29.32 -33.84 0.28
N ALA A 831 -28.91 -33.89 -1.00
CA ALA A 831 -29.82 -33.62 -2.12
C ALA A 831 -30.82 -34.78 -2.25
N ALA A 832 -32.03 -34.59 -1.70
CA ALA A 832 -33.15 -35.47 -1.97
C ALA A 832 -33.59 -35.32 -3.44
N PRO A 833 -33.92 -36.42 -4.16
CA PRO A 833 -34.58 -36.31 -5.45
C PRO A 833 -36.01 -35.80 -5.26
N GLU A 834 -36.44 -34.83 -6.06
CA GLU A 834 -37.83 -34.38 -6.09
C GLU A 834 -38.74 -35.49 -6.66
N ASP A 835 -39.85 -35.78 -5.96
CA ASP A 835 -40.88 -36.68 -6.46
C ASP A 835 -41.86 -35.88 -7.34
N PRO A 836 -41.97 -36.17 -8.66
CA PRO A 836 -42.80 -35.40 -9.58
C PRO A 836 -44.31 -35.72 -9.49
N PHE A 837 -44.77 -36.49 -8.48
CA PHE A 837 -46.17 -36.91 -8.35
C PHE A 837 -46.83 -36.59 -6.99
N ALA A 838 -46.27 -35.69 -6.19
CA ALA A 838 -46.95 -35.15 -5.01
C ALA A 838 -48.00 -34.09 -5.44
N GLU A 839 -49.28 -34.47 -5.48
CA GLU A 839 -50.40 -33.55 -5.72
C GLU A 839 -50.66 -32.63 -4.50
N ASP A 840 -51.14 -31.40 -4.75
CA ASP A 840 -51.49 -30.42 -3.72
C ASP A 840 -52.63 -30.91 -2.82
N ASP A 841 -52.48 -30.76 -1.49
CA ASP A 841 -53.63 -30.64 -0.59
C ASP A 841 -53.34 -29.61 0.53
N LEU A 842 -54.27 -28.66 0.70
CA LEU A 842 -54.13 -27.48 1.56
C LEU A 842 -54.69 -27.76 2.95
N PHE A 843 -54.02 -27.37 4.04
CA PHE A 843 -54.68 -26.84 5.26
C PHE A 843 -53.71 -26.22 6.29
N GLU A 844 -54.03 -25.01 6.77
CA GLU A 844 -53.53 -24.40 8.02
C GLU A 844 -54.66 -24.43 9.11
N PRO A 845 -54.51 -23.83 10.32
CA PRO A 845 -53.61 -24.29 11.39
C PRO A 845 -54.27 -24.34 12.80
N ALA A 846 -53.76 -25.17 13.72
CA ALA A 846 -54.03 -25.08 15.18
C ALA A 846 -53.11 -26.00 15.99
N ALA A 847 -52.88 -25.85 17.31
CA ALA A 847 -52.79 -24.69 18.21
C ALA A 847 -52.38 -25.18 19.62
N THR A 848 -51.63 -24.39 20.41
CA THR A 848 -51.34 -24.58 21.86
C THR A 848 -50.59 -25.86 22.30
N ALA A 849 -50.07 -26.01 23.53
CA ALA A 849 -49.31 -25.11 24.42
C ALA A 849 -48.75 -25.91 25.64
N GLN A 850 -47.89 -25.26 26.45
CA GLN A 850 -47.45 -25.67 27.80
C GLN A 850 -46.43 -26.85 27.88
N ALA A 851 -45.84 -27.04 29.07
CA ALA A 851 -44.61 -27.80 29.30
C ALA A 851 -44.61 -28.53 30.65
N HIS A 852 -43.79 -29.59 30.81
CA HIS A 852 -43.10 -29.97 32.07
C HIS A 852 -42.16 -31.19 31.92
N VAL A 853 -40.87 -31.01 32.30
CA VAL A 853 -40.08 -31.75 33.33
C VAL A 853 -40.75 -33.02 33.94
N PRO A 854 -40.09 -34.19 34.20
CA PRO A 854 -38.69 -34.35 34.68
C PRO A 854 -37.82 -35.52 34.13
N TYR A 855 -36.59 -35.58 34.65
CA TYR A 855 -35.53 -36.60 34.54
C TYR A 855 -35.67 -37.74 35.59
N LYS A 856 -35.18 -38.96 35.29
CA LYS A 856 -34.87 -40.10 36.24
C LYS A 856 -34.27 -41.29 35.47
N ASP A 857 -33.43 -42.22 36.00
CA ASP A 857 -32.56 -42.29 37.21
C ASP A 857 -31.64 -43.55 37.12
N THR A 858 -30.89 -43.89 38.19
CA THR A 858 -30.08 -45.12 38.48
C THR A 858 -28.68 -45.19 37.86
N SER A 859 -27.60 -45.71 38.50
CA SER A 859 -27.29 -46.14 39.90
C SER A 859 -25.80 -46.59 39.96
N ALA A 860 -25.02 -46.61 41.06
CA ALA A 860 -25.10 -46.11 42.46
C ALA A 860 -23.65 -46.09 43.08
N ALA A 861 -23.50 -45.90 44.40
CA ALA A 861 -22.21 -45.72 45.11
C ALA A 861 -21.76 -46.93 45.98
N PRO A 862 -20.54 -46.91 46.57
CA PRO A 862 -20.29 -46.43 47.97
C PRO A 862 -18.92 -45.69 48.14
N THR A 863 -18.47 -45.05 49.25
CA THR A 863 -18.99 -44.61 50.59
C THR A 863 -18.05 -43.57 51.25
N ASP A 864 -18.54 -42.89 52.30
CA ASP A 864 -17.93 -42.34 53.55
C ASP A 864 -16.41 -42.52 53.91
N THR A 865 -15.73 -41.71 54.75
CA THR A 865 -16.10 -40.74 55.85
C THR A 865 -15.17 -39.48 55.94
N SER A 866 -15.43 -38.54 56.88
CA SER A 866 -14.56 -37.39 57.33
C SER A 866 -14.58 -37.25 58.88
N PRO A 867 -13.96 -36.25 59.59
CA PRO A 867 -12.98 -35.16 59.29
C PRO A 867 -11.67 -35.39 60.14
N PRO A 868 -11.00 -34.52 61.00
CA PRO A 868 -11.02 -33.07 61.35
C PRO A 868 -9.62 -32.35 61.45
N SER A 869 -9.53 -31.18 62.11
CA SER A 869 -8.32 -30.35 62.43
C SER A 869 -7.97 -30.33 63.95
N PRO A 870 -6.76 -29.89 64.44
CA PRO A 870 -6.49 -28.45 64.76
C PRO A 870 -5.00 -27.95 64.91
N ASN A 871 -4.79 -26.61 65.03
CA ASN A 871 -3.66 -25.82 65.65
C ASN A 871 -2.16 -26.03 65.20
N GLY A 872 -1.17 -25.12 65.39
CA GLY A 872 -1.12 -23.72 65.90
C GLY A 872 0.33 -23.13 66.04
N ASP A 873 0.45 -21.87 66.51
CA ASP A 873 1.62 -21.12 67.09
C ASP A 873 2.74 -20.43 66.24
N THR A 874 3.46 -19.48 66.89
CA THR A 874 4.43 -18.46 66.36
C THR A 874 5.55 -18.16 67.40
N PRO A 875 6.62 -17.36 67.14
CA PRO A 875 6.78 -16.09 67.91
C PRO A 875 7.62 -14.91 67.32
N ALA A 876 7.28 -13.67 67.76
CA ALA A 876 8.06 -12.42 68.00
C ALA A 876 9.01 -11.77 66.92
N SER A 877 9.07 -10.44 66.65
CA SER A 877 8.83 -9.15 67.40
C SER A 877 10.07 -8.63 68.17
N PRO A 878 10.29 -7.31 68.48
CA PRO A 878 9.46 -6.07 68.38
C PRO A 878 10.04 -4.99 67.40
N TYR A 879 9.70 -3.69 67.31
CA TYR A 879 8.98 -2.63 68.10
C TYR A 879 8.05 -1.80 67.15
N ALA A 880 6.97 -1.09 67.55
CA ALA A 880 6.71 0.06 68.46
C ALA A 880 7.22 1.44 67.95
N ALA A 881 6.44 2.51 67.86
CA ALA A 881 4.98 2.78 67.96
C ALA A 881 4.70 4.14 67.24
N ASP A 882 3.58 4.90 67.22
CA ASP A 882 2.20 4.97 67.79
C ASP A 882 1.50 6.13 67.00
N SER A 883 0.21 6.53 66.99
CA SER A 883 -1.19 6.03 67.16
C SER A 883 -2.10 7.13 66.49
N VAL A 884 -3.45 7.27 66.47
CA VAL A 884 -4.65 6.80 67.21
C VAL A 884 -5.84 6.67 66.18
N SER A 885 -7.07 6.38 66.61
CA SER A 885 -8.32 6.32 65.79
C SER A 885 -9.56 6.71 66.66
N PRO A 886 -10.84 6.86 66.20
CA PRO A 886 -11.57 5.92 65.30
C PRO A 886 -12.81 6.42 64.47
N ASN A 887 -13.43 5.48 63.71
CA ASN A 887 -14.85 5.40 63.27
C ASN A 887 -15.46 6.46 62.30
N GLY A 888 -16.44 6.15 61.43
CA GLY A 888 -16.97 4.83 61.01
C GLY A 888 -18.40 4.83 60.42
N ALA A 889 -18.59 4.08 59.31
CA ALA A 889 -19.86 3.56 58.73
C ALA A 889 -20.87 4.48 57.97
N THR A 890 -21.61 3.82 57.06
CA THR A 890 -22.72 4.24 56.15
C THR A 890 -24.08 4.39 56.88
N PRO A 891 -25.19 4.97 56.32
CA PRO A 891 -25.80 4.62 55.01
C PRO A 891 -26.55 5.75 54.24
N THR A 892 -27.33 5.35 53.21
CA THR A 892 -28.17 6.20 52.33
C THR A 892 -29.66 6.20 52.69
N TYR A 893 -30.35 7.35 52.51
CA TYR A 893 -31.72 7.56 51.96
C TYR A 893 -32.29 8.94 52.40
N GLY A 894 -33.18 9.56 51.60
CA GLY A 894 -34.19 10.52 52.12
C GLY A 894 -34.15 11.96 51.57
N SER A 895 -35.12 12.25 50.70
CA SER A 895 -35.55 13.58 50.21
C SER A 895 -36.00 14.60 51.28
N TYR A 896 -35.82 15.91 51.05
CA TYR A 896 -36.89 16.90 50.77
C TYR A 896 -36.38 18.34 50.50
N ASP A 897 -37.17 19.13 49.75
CA ASP A 897 -37.07 20.60 49.52
C ASP A 897 -37.79 21.38 50.66
N PRO A 898 -37.42 22.63 51.03
CA PRO A 898 -38.17 23.79 50.49
C PRO A 898 -37.47 25.20 50.48
N SER A 899 -37.38 25.81 49.28
CA SER A 899 -37.86 27.19 48.98
C SER A 899 -37.25 28.51 49.58
N SER A 900 -37.53 29.62 48.86
CA SER A 900 -37.58 31.04 49.31
C SER A 900 -36.26 31.82 49.54
N ALA A 901 -36.15 33.14 49.29
CA ALA A 901 -36.93 34.09 48.46
C ALA A 901 -36.12 35.41 48.21
N GLY A 902 -36.47 36.19 47.19
CA GLY A 902 -35.93 37.56 46.98
C GLY A 902 -36.34 38.26 45.67
N ALA A 903 -37.16 39.30 45.76
CA ALA A 903 -37.46 40.28 44.68
C ALA A 903 -36.82 41.64 45.03
N ALA A 904 -36.83 42.74 44.25
CA ALA A 904 -37.54 43.15 43.02
C ALA A 904 -36.59 44.12 42.21
N ALA A 905 -36.95 44.95 41.22
CA ALA A 905 -38.23 45.47 40.70
C ALA A 905 -38.11 45.96 39.21
N SER A 906 -39.24 46.35 38.61
CA SER A 906 -39.35 46.93 37.25
C SER A 906 -39.48 48.47 37.26
N PRO A 907 -39.61 49.14 36.09
CA PRO A 907 -40.97 49.55 35.70
C PRO A 907 -41.30 49.52 34.18
N ASP A 908 -42.61 49.38 33.90
CA ASP A 908 -43.51 49.93 32.86
C ASP A 908 -42.97 50.53 31.53
N GLY A 909 -43.69 50.45 30.39
CA GLY A 909 -45.01 49.85 30.13
C GLY A 909 -45.64 50.27 28.77
N ASN A 910 -46.82 49.70 28.46
CA ASN A 910 -47.66 49.86 27.24
C ASN A 910 -47.13 49.27 25.89
N GLY A 911 -47.91 48.53 25.09
CA GLY A 911 -49.22 47.90 25.40
C GLY A 911 -50.07 47.46 24.19
N GLN A 912 -50.59 46.22 24.23
CA GLN A 912 -51.74 45.66 23.46
C GLN A 912 -51.59 45.50 21.93
N ALA A 913 -52.16 44.49 21.24
CA ALA A 913 -52.70 43.15 21.56
C ALA A 913 -52.86 42.38 20.19
N SER A 914 -53.39 41.15 20.01
CA SER A 914 -54.06 40.15 20.87
C SER A 914 -54.04 38.74 20.21
N ALA A 915 -54.59 37.73 20.90
CA ALA A 915 -55.20 36.46 20.41
C ALA A 915 -54.52 35.67 19.26
N ASN A 916 -53.87 34.53 19.57
CA ASN A 916 -54.40 33.15 19.53
C ASN A 916 -54.45 32.51 18.11
N GLY A 917 -54.09 31.24 17.88
CA GLY A 917 -53.58 30.19 18.79
C GLY A 917 -54.14 28.81 18.39
N GLY A 918 -53.34 27.73 18.43
CA GLY A 918 -53.84 26.37 18.13
C GLY A 918 -52.75 25.35 17.79
N ALA A 919 -52.74 24.22 18.51
CA ALA A 919 -51.75 23.16 18.44
C ALA A 919 -51.70 22.40 17.09
N VAL A 920 -50.54 21.80 16.80
CA VAL A 920 -50.36 20.76 15.77
C VAL A 920 -50.63 19.39 16.39
N ALA A 921 -51.33 18.51 15.66
CA ALA A 921 -51.52 17.10 16.02
C ALA A 921 -50.90 16.17 14.95
N GLN A 922 -50.37 15.04 15.39
CA GLN A 922 -49.72 14.02 14.55
C GLN A 922 -50.74 12.98 14.05
N GLN A 923 -50.46 12.31 12.92
CA GLN A 923 -50.59 10.85 12.73
C GLN A 923 -49.97 10.42 11.35
N PRO A 924 -49.70 9.10 11.10
CA PRO A 924 -48.55 8.68 10.30
C PRO A 924 -48.83 8.15 8.87
N LEU A 925 -47.74 7.76 8.19
CA LEU A 925 -47.65 7.22 6.83
C LEU A 925 -47.56 5.68 6.78
N ALA A 926 -48.30 5.04 5.86
CA ALA A 926 -47.94 3.82 5.11
C ALA A 926 -49.13 3.37 4.21
N PRO A 927 -48.93 2.51 3.20
CA PRO A 927 -47.87 2.49 2.19
C PRO A 927 -48.48 2.60 0.75
N ARG A 928 -47.67 2.56 -0.31
CA ARG A 928 -48.21 2.36 -1.68
C ARG A 928 -47.23 1.74 -2.67
N ALA A 929 -47.71 0.72 -3.38
CA ALA A 929 -47.13 0.10 -4.57
C ALA A 929 -48.30 -0.41 -5.46
N PRO A 930 -48.04 -0.99 -6.65
CA PRO A 930 -47.61 -0.25 -7.83
C PRO A 930 -48.62 -0.39 -8.99
N GLN A 931 -48.63 0.53 -9.95
CA GLN A 931 -49.34 0.30 -11.23
C GLN A 931 -48.79 1.11 -12.41
N GLN A 932 -49.20 0.69 -13.62
CA GLN A 932 -48.56 0.99 -14.91
C GLN A 932 -49.26 2.14 -15.66
N SER A 933 -48.52 2.78 -16.59
CA SER A 933 -49.08 3.61 -17.67
C SER A 933 -48.13 3.63 -18.87
N ALA A 934 -48.65 3.57 -20.10
CA ALA A 934 -47.84 3.20 -21.28
C ALA A 934 -47.78 4.25 -22.41
N GLY A 935 -46.55 4.66 -22.77
CA GLY A 935 -46.12 5.21 -24.07
C GLY A 935 -46.80 6.49 -24.62
N PRO A 936 -46.44 6.93 -25.85
CA PRO A 936 -45.22 6.66 -26.63
C PRO A 936 -44.49 7.96 -27.08
N PRO A 937 -43.33 7.86 -27.74
CA PRO A 937 -42.91 8.83 -28.75
C PRO A 937 -42.64 8.19 -30.12
N GLN A 938 -42.63 9.01 -31.17
CA GLN A 938 -42.65 8.58 -32.58
C GLN A 938 -41.25 8.50 -33.22
N GLN A 939 -41.13 7.71 -34.29
CA GLN A 939 -40.00 7.72 -35.24
C GLN A 939 -39.97 9.02 -36.06
N PRO A 940 -38.82 9.32 -36.69
CA PRO A 940 -38.85 9.51 -38.14
C PRO A 940 -37.91 8.55 -38.90
N ALA A 941 -38.21 8.31 -40.18
CA ALA A 941 -37.50 7.38 -41.06
C ALA A 941 -36.33 8.04 -41.84
N ALA A 942 -35.61 7.24 -42.63
CA ALA A 942 -34.40 7.63 -43.36
C ALA A 942 -34.63 7.92 -44.87
N GLN A 943 -33.60 8.48 -45.53
CA GLN A 943 -33.47 8.78 -46.97
C GLN A 943 -34.31 9.95 -47.52
N PRO A 944 -34.01 10.52 -48.72
CA PRO A 944 -32.83 10.37 -49.60
C PRO A 944 -32.01 11.69 -49.74
N SER A 945 -30.85 11.75 -50.42
CA SER A 945 -30.73 12.07 -51.87
C SER A 945 -29.27 12.07 -52.36
N GLN A 946 -29.07 11.82 -53.67
CA GLN A 946 -27.84 12.11 -54.46
C GLN A 946 -28.17 13.25 -55.47
N PRO A 947 -27.44 13.51 -56.60
CA PRO A 947 -26.07 13.17 -57.04
C PRO A 947 -25.29 14.38 -57.65
N VAL A 948 -24.10 14.16 -58.22
CA VAL A 948 -23.77 14.42 -59.66
C VAL A 948 -22.28 14.11 -59.99
N ALA A 949 -22.07 13.23 -60.99
CA ALA A 949 -20.92 13.07 -61.92
C ALA A 949 -19.44 13.00 -61.39
N SER A 950 -18.47 12.39 -62.09
CA SER A 950 -18.44 11.87 -63.48
C SER A 950 -17.68 10.54 -63.64
N THR A 951 -18.05 9.79 -64.69
CA THR A 951 -17.46 8.52 -65.21
C THR A 951 -16.25 8.81 -66.17
N PRO A 952 -15.58 7.86 -66.91
CA PRO A 952 -16.06 6.57 -67.45
C PRO A 952 -15.12 5.33 -67.57
N GLN A 953 -15.70 4.14 -67.34
CA GLN A 953 -15.56 2.88 -68.12
C GLN A 953 -14.20 2.12 -68.12
N ARG A 954 -14.13 0.77 -68.31
CA ARG A 954 -15.14 -0.29 -68.60
C ARG A 954 -14.64 -1.70 -68.22
N ALA A 955 -15.54 -2.60 -67.79
CA ALA A 955 -15.65 -4.06 -68.10
C ALA A 955 -14.47 -5.05 -67.79
N THR A 956 -14.65 -6.35 -67.42
CA THR A 956 -15.84 -7.20 -67.12
C THR A 956 -15.45 -8.55 -66.44
N THR A 957 -16.13 -8.91 -65.34
CA THR A 957 -16.54 -10.28 -64.85
C THR A 957 -15.51 -11.45 -64.59
N PRO A 958 -15.88 -12.49 -63.79
CA PRO A 958 -14.93 -13.46 -63.19
C PRO A 958 -15.19 -14.98 -63.44
N SER A 959 -14.32 -15.84 -62.85
CA SER A 959 -14.47 -17.31 -62.59
C SER A 959 -14.38 -18.27 -63.81
N PRO A 960 -14.23 -19.63 -63.67
CA PRO A 960 -13.92 -20.50 -62.51
C PRO A 960 -12.76 -21.54 -62.76
N ASP A 961 -12.62 -22.55 -61.87
CA ASP A 961 -12.04 -23.91 -62.04
C ASP A 961 -10.53 -24.16 -62.30
N GLY A 962 -10.06 -25.39 -61.97
CA GLY A 962 -8.80 -25.99 -62.48
C GLY A 962 -7.96 -26.81 -61.47
N GLN A 963 -8.04 -28.15 -61.49
CA GLN A 963 -7.23 -29.07 -60.67
C GLN A 963 -5.91 -29.53 -61.34
N THR A 964 -5.06 -30.24 -60.55
CA THR A 964 -3.95 -31.18 -60.93
C THR A 964 -2.61 -30.61 -61.45
N GLY A 965 -1.47 -31.24 -61.08
CA GLY A 965 -0.18 -30.94 -61.74
C GLY A 965 1.19 -31.23 -61.09
N SER A 966 1.36 -32.09 -60.07
CA SER A 966 2.69 -32.55 -59.61
C SER A 966 3.31 -33.61 -60.57
N PRO A 967 4.58 -34.09 -60.46
CA PRO A 967 5.63 -33.84 -59.44
C PRO A 967 7.08 -33.68 -60.01
N VAL A 968 8.10 -33.97 -59.18
CA VAL A 968 9.55 -34.26 -59.48
C VAL A 968 10.49 -33.03 -59.50
N ALA A 969 11.59 -32.93 -58.72
CA ALA A 969 12.21 -33.84 -57.73
C ALA A 969 12.88 -33.11 -56.53
N GLU A 970 13.15 -33.89 -55.48
CA GLU A 970 14.14 -33.66 -54.41
C GLU A 970 15.61 -33.75 -54.94
N PRO A 971 16.68 -33.32 -54.22
CA PRO A 971 16.87 -33.58 -52.78
C PRO A 971 17.52 -32.46 -51.91
N THR A 972 17.58 -32.80 -50.62
CA THR A 972 18.28 -32.16 -49.48
C THR A 972 19.67 -31.59 -49.74
N TYR A 973 20.06 -30.55 -48.99
CA TYR A 973 21.21 -30.64 -48.05
C TYR A 973 21.17 -29.55 -46.95
N ALA A 974 21.91 -29.77 -45.87
CA ALA A 974 21.91 -28.92 -44.67
C ALA A 974 22.87 -27.70 -44.77
N SER A 975 22.56 -26.64 -44.02
CA SER A 975 23.36 -25.41 -43.93
C SER A 975 24.30 -25.42 -42.72
N ALA A 976 25.61 -25.49 -42.95
CA ALA A 976 26.67 -25.38 -41.94
C ALA A 976 27.92 -24.66 -42.54
N PRO A 977 28.86 -24.13 -41.73
CA PRO A 977 29.63 -22.92 -42.09
C PRO A 977 31.07 -23.16 -42.55
N THR A 978 31.76 -22.11 -43.06
CA THR A 978 33.19 -21.80 -42.78
C THR A 978 33.69 -20.49 -43.41
N THR A 979 34.64 -19.82 -42.75
CA THR A 979 35.65 -18.89 -43.32
C THR A 979 36.87 -19.70 -43.85
N PRO A 980 37.68 -19.27 -44.86
CA PRO A 980 38.62 -18.12 -44.71
C PRO A 980 39.15 -17.35 -45.98
N VAL A 981 39.79 -16.19 -45.72
CA VAL A 981 40.97 -15.52 -46.37
C VAL A 981 41.23 -15.57 -47.91
N ALA A 982 41.15 -14.39 -48.58
CA ALA A 982 41.76 -14.01 -49.88
C ALA A 982 41.64 -12.47 -50.15
N GLN A 983 42.47 -11.71 -50.91
CA GLN A 983 43.90 -11.86 -51.30
C GLN A 983 44.65 -10.51 -51.56
N GLN A 984 45.17 -10.19 -52.78
CA GLN A 984 46.16 -9.11 -53.09
C GLN A 984 45.79 -8.07 -54.20
N ASN A 985 46.56 -6.95 -54.24
CA ASN A 985 46.82 -5.95 -55.31
C ASN A 985 45.81 -4.78 -55.52
N GLY A 986 46.22 -3.51 -55.76
CA GLY A 986 47.57 -2.89 -55.70
C GLY A 986 47.66 -1.41 -56.19
N HIS A 987 48.71 -0.68 -55.76
CA HIS A 987 49.31 0.60 -56.24
C HIS A 987 48.50 1.92 -56.47
N PRO A 988 49.10 3.07 -56.05
CA PRO A 988 48.90 4.41 -56.63
C PRO A 988 50.22 5.13 -57.05
N PRO A 989 50.16 6.18 -57.92
CA PRO A 989 51.26 7.14 -58.12
C PRO A 989 50.86 8.65 -58.02
N ALA A 990 51.87 9.53 -57.90
CA ALA A 990 51.82 11.01 -57.93
C ALA A 990 52.84 11.54 -58.99
N PRO A 991 53.44 12.77 -59.03
CA PRO A 991 53.28 14.00 -58.21
C PRO A 991 53.36 15.35 -58.99
N ASN A 992 53.41 16.49 -58.27
CA ASN A 992 54.16 17.76 -58.49
C ASN A 992 53.43 18.93 -57.78
N GLY A 993 54.01 19.87 -57.00
CA GLY A 993 55.37 20.16 -56.47
C GLY A 993 55.21 21.28 -55.39
N GLN A 994 56.19 22.04 -54.88
CA GLN A 994 57.66 22.19 -55.04
C GLN A 994 58.29 22.66 -53.68
N ASP A 995 59.50 23.24 -53.67
CA ASP A 995 60.35 23.64 -52.51
C ASP A 995 61.24 24.87 -52.94
N PRO A 996 62.21 25.48 -52.18
CA PRO A 996 62.70 25.25 -50.80
C PRO A 996 63.01 26.50 -49.92
N HIS A 997 63.43 26.31 -48.63
CA HIS A 997 64.71 26.83 -48.04
C HIS A 997 64.88 26.69 -46.49
N GLN A 998 65.89 25.91 -46.07
CA GLN A 998 66.88 26.10 -44.97
C GLN A 998 66.54 26.21 -43.42
N ASP A 999 66.83 25.10 -42.71
CA ASP A 999 67.95 24.91 -41.72
C ASP A 999 67.77 25.05 -40.16
N HIS A 1000 68.64 24.30 -39.42
CA HIS A 1000 69.12 24.40 -38.01
C HIS A 1000 68.54 23.58 -36.80
N ARG A 1001 69.06 22.33 -36.64
CA ARG A 1001 69.79 21.75 -35.45
C ARG A 1001 69.16 21.46 -34.04
N ARG A 1002 69.11 20.14 -33.70
CA ARG A 1002 69.57 19.40 -32.46
C ARG A 1002 68.90 19.60 -31.07
N SER A 1003 68.96 18.69 -30.05
CA SER A 1003 69.01 17.19 -29.93
C SER A 1003 69.28 16.68 -28.46
N LEU A 1004 68.92 15.42 -28.10
CA LEU A 1004 69.40 14.54 -26.96
C LEU A 1004 68.75 14.71 -25.55
N ARG A 1005 68.67 13.71 -24.62
CA ARG A 1005 68.59 12.20 -24.63
C ARG A 1005 68.38 11.64 -23.17
N HIS A 1006 68.18 10.30 -23.03
CA HIS A 1006 68.18 9.42 -21.83
C HIS A 1006 66.92 9.44 -20.92
N ASP A 1007 66.53 8.37 -20.20
CA ASP A 1007 66.55 6.89 -20.42
C ASP A 1007 65.61 6.21 -19.38
N SER A 1008 65.24 4.93 -19.56
CA SER A 1008 64.46 4.08 -18.62
C SER A 1008 65.36 2.98 -17.98
N PRO A 1009 64.94 1.92 -17.21
CA PRO A 1009 63.75 1.05 -17.37
C PRO A 1009 63.16 0.39 -16.06
N ILE A 1010 62.37 -0.70 -16.24
CA ILE A 1010 62.01 -1.82 -15.31
C ILE A 1010 60.64 -1.77 -14.60
N GLY A 1011 59.88 -2.86 -14.80
CA GLY A 1011 58.85 -3.46 -13.92
C GLY A 1011 59.20 -4.94 -13.67
N PRO A 1012 58.41 -5.76 -12.93
CA PRO A 1012 57.07 -6.16 -13.40
C PRO A 1012 55.99 -6.40 -12.30
N ASP A 1013 54.84 -6.89 -12.76
CA ASP A 1013 53.70 -7.59 -12.11
C ASP A 1013 53.83 -8.08 -10.65
N GLU A 1014 52.77 -7.86 -9.84
CA GLU A 1014 51.87 -8.94 -9.35
C GLU A 1014 50.60 -8.38 -8.67
N VAL A 1015 49.64 -9.26 -8.34
CA VAL A 1015 48.35 -8.96 -7.68
C VAL A 1015 48.40 -9.37 -6.21
N TYR A 1016 47.79 -8.60 -5.30
CA TYR A 1016 47.49 -9.08 -3.94
C TYR A 1016 46.23 -8.45 -3.34
N ASP A 1017 45.51 -9.23 -2.53
CA ASP A 1017 44.37 -8.81 -1.70
C ASP A 1017 44.81 -7.93 -0.52
N GLN A 1018 43.86 -7.16 0.04
CA GLN A 1018 43.95 -6.69 1.42
C GLN A 1018 42.57 -6.48 2.09
N GLU A 1019 42.03 -7.55 2.67
CA GLU A 1019 41.15 -7.43 3.84
C GLU A 1019 42.01 -7.05 5.05
N ALA A 1020 42.01 -5.77 5.47
CA ALA A 1020 42.26 -5.31 6.84
C ALA A 1020 42.35 -3.77 6.90
N ASP A 1021 41.32 -3.09 7.42
CA ASP A 1021 41.48 -1.83 8.18
C ASP A 1021 40.20 -1.31 8.91
N GLU A 1022 39.13 -2.12 9.07
CA GLU A 1022 37.94 -1.75 9.87
C GLU A 1022 38.08 -2.04 11.39
N ALA A 1023 39.30 -1.98 11.93
CA ALA A 1023 39.61 -2.37 13.31
C ALA A 1023 39.88 -1.20 14.28
N ALA A 1024 39.63 0.06 13.87
CA ALA A 1024 40.20 1.25 14.53
C ALA A 1024 39.21 2.38 14.87
N TYR A 1025 37.89 2.12 14.99
CA TYR A 1025 36.89 3.18 15.24
C TYR A 1025 35.82 2.90 16.31
N ASN A 1026 35.94 1.82 17.09
CA ASN A 1026 34.93 1.40 18.10
C ASN A 1026 35.45 1.42 19.56
N GLU A 1027 36.29 2.40 19.93
CA GLU A 1027 36.83 2.48 21.31
C GLU A 1027 36.86 3.93 21.86
N ALA A 1028 35.77 4.70 21.68
CA ALA A 1028 35.67 6.07 22.18
C ALA A 1028 34.25 6.57 22.52
N MET A 1029 33.43 5.79 23.25
CA MET A 1029 32.27 6.30 24.02
C MET A 1029 31.79 5.24 25.02
N TYR A 1030 31.84 5.55 26.32
CA TYR A 1030 31.09 5.03 27.49
C TYR A 1030 31.99 4.89 28.74
N PRO A 1031 31.82 5.72 29.79
CA PRO A 1031 32.54 5.57 31.05
C PRO A 1031 31.91 4.49 31.94
N ALA A 1032 32.74 3.71 32.64
CA ALA A 1032 32.29 2.65 33.55
C ALA A 1032 31.99 3.16 34.97
N ASN A 1033 31.01 2.53 35.63
CA ASN A 1033 30.81 2.37 37.08
C ASN A 1033 29.64 1.37 37.27
N GLY A 1034 29.66 0.40 38.18
CA GLY A 1034 30.71 -0.02 39.12
C GLY A 1034 30.43 -1.45 39.64
N ASP A 1035 31.30 -1.94 40.53
CA ASP A 1035 31.38 -3.35 40.97
C ASP A 1035 30.29 -3.80 41.96
N ASP A 1036 30.02 -5.12 42.00
CA ASP A 1036 30.43 -5.97 43.14
C ASP A 1036 30.43 -7.47 42.75
N PRO A 1037 31.14 -8.38 43.46
CA PRO A 1037 31.49 -9.71 42.94
C PRO A 1037 30.85 -10.89 43.70
N ASP A 1038 30.98 -12.12 43.17
CA ASP A 1038 31.34 -13.26 44.03
C ASP A 1038 32.04 -14.45 43.33
N ASN A 1039 32.89 -15.12 44.12
CA ASN A 1039 33.42 -16.49 44.02
C ASN A 1039 34.42 -16.88 42.87
N PRO A 1040 35.71 -17.18 43.18
CA PRO A 1040 36.75 -17.51 42.21
C PRO A 1040 37.23 -18.99 42.21
N THR A 1041 37.84 -19.47 41.12
CA THR A 1041 38.72 -20.67 41.13
C THR A 1041 39.96 -20.57 40.20
N HIS A 1042 40.95 -19.80 40.65
CA HIS A 1042 42.42 -19.99 40.51
C HIS A 1042 43.13 -20.26 39.14
N PRO A 1043 44.43 -19.87 39.00
CA PRO A 1043 44.84 -19.09 37.83
C PRO A 1043 46.23 -19.56 37.27
N PRO A 1044 47.28 -18.75 36.97
CA PRO A 1044 47.97 -18.93 35.68
C PRO A 1044 49.51 -19.08 35.74
N THR A 1045 50.11 -19.35 34.57
CA THR A 1045 51.43 -18.84 34.16
C THR A 1045 51.24 -18.27 32.75
N GLY A 1046 51.68 -17.07 32.37
CA GLY A 1046 52.79 -16.24 32.86
C GLY A 1046 53.87 -16.19 31.76
N ASN A 1047 54.52 -15.07 31.45
CA ASN A 1047 54.56 -13.78 32.15
C ASN A 1047 55.24 -12.71 31.25
N LYS A 1048 54.95 -11.39 31.44
CA LYS A 1048 55.81 -10.22 31.08
C LYS A 1048 56.09 -9.95 29.59
N GLU A 1049 56.49 -8.75 29.12
CA GLU A 1049 56.54 -7.36 29.63
C GLU A 1049 56.53 -6.42 28.39
N HIS A 1050 55.57 -5.49 28.25
CA HIS A 1050 55.63 -4.06 28.64
C HIS A 1050 56.45 -3.09 27.75
N VAL A 1051 55.79 -1.98 27.38
CA VAL A 1051 56.31 -0.65 26.96
C VAL A 1051 57.02 -0.53 25.60
N ALA A 1052 56.29 0.02 24.62
CA ALA A 1052 56.51 1.39 24.16
C ALA A 1052 55.15 2.00 23.77
#